data_AF-A0A433BD45-F1
#
_entry.id   AF-A0A433BD45-F1
#
_cell.length_a   1.000
_cell.length_b   1.000
_cell.length_c   1.000
_cell.angle_alpha   90.00
_cell.angle_beta   90.00
_cell.angle_gamma   90.00
#
_symmetry.space_group_name_H-M   'P 1'
#
loop_
_entity.id
_entity.type
_entity.pdbx_description
1 polymer ?
#
loop_
_entity_poly.entity_id
_entity_poly.type
_entity_poly.pdbx_seq_one_letter_code
_entity_poly.pdbx_strand_id
1 'polypeptide(L)'
;MARKLSAQDAFDEVMDLVGTLAQPSTDDQETEAVKRLEALSQDLAELGASVRAQEIVAEIAAFRGMQPSWKTNGKHNFAVYVKEMLPSLREALALAKTNTADVIWRTAEILRGAFREPEYRRVILPFTVLRRLDCLLQPTKAAVLAKHKEISAKGYDLRMFLTPITGVQFWNHSAFTIKGLLEAPDDLRDNIEDLINGFSPNVRRIFEKFSFMATVDKLREKGRLFHVVQAFSRVPMDMYSVSSHDMGKAFEELLRKFNDASPAGEQYTPRDAIHLMVDILFDGDDDALSVAGAIRTMYDQTAGTGGMLSEAEEKVRQLNPNAKLRLFGQELEDETYAICMADMLIRGQDPADIAVGDTLESDKHPDERFDYQLSNPPYGVEWKPAQEAVEREHAKGAAGRFGPGLPRISDGQMLFQLNAISKMRPFINGEGGGRIGLVHNGSPLFTGDAGSGESEIRRYILEHDYLDAIVALPTDMFYNTNIATYLWFMSNRKPAERKDKVLLIDATNMGVLMKKNLGKKRFELSDDCQRRIVEAYHEFSAFDWKDQAPIGGRVRQLKAKVLPTSHFFYRKVTIERPLRLRYELTAERKQAWVASLTNKKGSTPIEAQNLLALADRLIERLGEKTYLSTEAVLTDLKAMDATFVCEEKAAGRPLKATAFKGKILDALRKGFGVRDKKAEIVNDDKGNPMSDSDLRDSEYIPFSFVAKHSNDVAAGVDAYFGAEVKPHWPDAWVNTGVVDESDGQIGVVGCEINFNREFYVYEAPRSREAIKHEIEAMEKRFMEMLKGVAG
;
A
#
# COMPACT_ATOMS: atom_id res chain seq x y z
N MET A 1 20.61 -23.21 30.87
CA MET A 1 19.54 -22.27 30.48
C MET A 1 18.79 -21.85 31.71
N ALA A 2 19.00 -20.62 32.20
CA ALA A 2 18.14 -20.06 33.24
C ALA A 2 16.74 -19.85 32.65
N ARG A 3 15.71 -20.33 33.34
CA ARG A 3 14.31 -20.17 32.94
C ARG A 3 13.99 -18.67 33.05
N LYS A 4 13.70 -17.96 31.96
CA LYS A 4 13.16 -16.58 32.03
C LYS A 4 11.87 -16.65 32.85
N LEU A 5 11.80 -15.94 33.98
CA LEU A 5 10.56 -15.82 34.76
C LEU A 5 9.48 -15.20 33.86
N SER A 6 8.22 -15.60 34.05
CA SER A 6 7.11 -14.87 33.45
C SER A 6 6.93 -13.53 34.18
N ALA A 7 6.36 -12.52 33.51
CA ALA A 7 6.10 -11.22 34.14
C ALA A 7 5.28 -11.33 35.43
N GLN A 8 4.35 -12.28 35.48
CA GLN A 8 3.53 -12.54 36.66
C GLN A 8 4.34 -13.14 37.81
N ASP A 9 5.24 -14.08 37.53
CA ASP A 9 6.12 -14.67 38.55
C ASP A 9 7.08 -13.63 39.12
N ALA A 10 7.60 -12.73 38.28
CA ALA A 10 8.49 -11.65 38.71
C ALA A 10 7.74 -10.61 39.57
N PHE A 11 6.50 -10.25 39.22
CA PHE A 11 5.70 -9.32 40.03
C PHE A 11 5.31 -9.93 41.38
N ASP A 12 4.98 -11.22 41.41
CA ASP A 12 4.65 -11.91 42.65
C ASP A 12 5.90 -12.06 43.54
N GLU A 13 7.08 -12.31 42.94
CA GLU A 13 8.38 -12.33 43.65
C GLU A 13 8.73 -10.96 44.26
N VAL A 14 8.55 -9.86 43.53
CA VAL A 14 8.73 -8.49 44.06
C VAL A 14 7.79 -8.24 45.24
N MET A 15 6.52 -8.64 45.12
CA MET A 15 5.54 -8.45 46.20
C MET A 15 5.85 -9.28 47.45
N ASP A 16 6.42 -10.48 47.28
CA ASP A 16 6.83 -11.35 48.38
C ASP A 16 8.08 -10.81 49.09
N LEU A 17 9.07 -10.33 48.32
CA LEU A 17 10.29 -9.70 48.85
C LEU A 17 9.97 -8.42 49.61
N VAL A 18 9.18 -7.51 49.02
CA VAL A 18 8.77 -6.26 49.68
C VAL A 18 7.85 -6.55 50.87
N GLY A 19 7.00 -7.57 50.79
CA GLY A 19 6.18 -8.05 51.91
C GLY A 19 7.01 -8.58 53.08
N THR A 20 8.11 -9.28 52.78
CA THR A 20 9.09 -9.76 53.77
C THR A 20 9.83 -8.59 54.41
N LEU A 21 10.30 -7.63 53.61
CA LEU A 21 10.97 -6.42 54.08
C LEU A 21 10.06 -5.49 54.90
N ALA A 22 8.73 -5.57 54.73
CA ALA A 22 7.75 -4.85 55.53
C ALA A 22 7.53 -5.45 56.94
N GLN A 23 8.17 -6.58 57.25
CA GLN A 23 8.15 -7.21 58.58
C GLN A 23 9.52 -7.10 59.26
N PRO A 24 9.60 -7.19 60.61
CA PRO A 24 10.88 -7.26 61.32
C PRO A 24 11.69 -8.48 60.83
N SER A 25 12.88 -8.24 60.28
CA SER A 25 13.77 -9.27 59.73
C SER A 25 15.22 -9.04 60.18
N THR A 26 16.10 -10.02 59.97
CA THR A 26 17.53 -9.88 60.31
C THR A 26 18.28 -9.09 59.22
N ASP A 27 19.42 -8.48 59.58
CA ASP A 27 20.22 -7.67 58.65
C ASP A 27 20.65 -8.44 57.39
N ASP A 28 20.93 -9.74 57.55
CA ASP A 28 21.29 -10.64 56.46
C ASP A 28 20.09 -10.94 55.53
N GLN A 29 18.89 -11.10 56.09
CA GLN A 29 17.66 -11.31 55.32
C GLN A 29 17.27 -10.05 54.53
N GLU A 30 17.40 -8.88 55.15
CA GLU A 30 17.16 -7.60 54.47
C GLU A 30 18.13 -7.39 53.31
N THR A 31 19.42 -7.66 53.53
CA THR A 31 20.48 -7.47 52.53
C THR A 31 20.27 -8.38 51.32
N GLU A 32 19.93 -9.64 51.54
CA GLU A 32 19.68 -10.60 50.46
C GLU A 32 18.40 -10.24 49.67
N ALA A 33 17.34 -9.83 50.37
CA ALA A 33 16.09 -9.41 49.73
C ALA A 33 16.26 -8.13 48.90
N VAL A 34 17.03 -7.14 49.38
CA VAL A 34 17.34 -5.91 48.63
C VAL A 34 18.18 -6.19 47.40
N LYS A 35 19.22 -7.02 47.51
CA LYS A 35 20.04 -7.43 46.36
C LYS A 35 19.22 -8.16 45.30
N ARG A 36 18.24 -8.96 45.72
CA ARG A 36 17.31 -9.63 44.81
C ARG A 36 16.32 -8.65 44.17
N LEU A 37 15.83 -7.66 44.91
CA LEU A 37 15.00 -6.57 44.37
C LEU A 37 15.75 -5.70 43.36
N GLU A 38 17.03 -5.40 43.58
CA GLU A 38 17.87 -4.66 42.63
C GLU A 38 18.06 -5.43 41.32
N ALA A 39 18.28 -6.75 41.41
CA ALA A 39 18.35 -7.61 40.23
C ALA A 39 17.02 -7.66 39.47
N LEU A 40 15.90 -7.81 40.20
CA LEU A 40 14.56 -7.80 39.60
C LEU A 40 14.17 -6.43 39.05
N SER A 41 14.66 -5.33 39.61
CA SER A 41 14.39 -3.97 39.12
C SER A 41 14.83 -3.78 37.67
N GLN A 42 15.96 -4.39 37.26
CA GLN A 42 16.42 -4.39 35.88
C GLN A 42 15.50 -5.24 34.98
N ASP A 43 15.06 -6.39 35.46
CA ASP A 43 14.14 -7.28 34.73
C ASP A 43 12.72 -6.69 34.60
N LEU A 44 12.25 -5.92 35.60
CA LEU A 44 10.92 -5.28 35.61
C LEU A 44 10.75 -4.32 34.43
N ALA A 45 11.82 -3.67 33.98
CA ALA A 45 11.81 -2.81 32.79
C ALA A 45 11.58 -3.62 31.50
N GLU A 46 12.24 -4.77 31.36
CA GLU A 46 12.03 -5.67 30.22
C GLU A 46 10.65 -6.35 30.24
N LEU A 47 10.07 -6.52 31.43
CA LEU A 47 8.79 -7.18 31.66
C LEU A 47 7.58 -6.22 31.64
N GLY A 48 7.79 -4.94 31.30
CA GLY A 48 6.71 -3.96 31.10
C GLY A 48 6.08 -3.46 32.40
N ALA A 49 6.79 -3.49 33.53
CA ALA A 49 6.35 -2.82 34.76
C ALA A 49 6.31 -1.30 34.54
N SER A 50 5.35 -0.62 35.16
CA SER A 50 5.28 0.85 35.11
C SER A 50 6.58 1.46 35.64
N VAL A 51 6.98 2.62 35.07
CA VAL A 51 8.17 3.36 35.53
C VAL A 51 8.06 3.64 37.03
N ARG A 52 6.85 3.91 37.53
CA ARG A 52 6.61 4.09 38.96
C ARG A 52 6.92 2.85 39.80
N ALA A 53 6.59 1.65 39.33
CA ALA A 53 6.92 0.42 40.04
C ALA A 53 8.45 0.22 40.10
N GLN A 54 9.16 0.53 39.01
CA GLN A 54 10.61 0.47 38.95
C GLN A 54 11.26 1.47 39.91
N GLU A 55 10.78 2.71 39.92
CA GLU A 55 11.23 3.76 40.84
C GLU A 55 11.00 3.39 42.30
N ILE A 56 9.82 2.87 42.66
CA ILE A 56 9.54 2.48 44.05
C ILE A 56 10.46 1.32 44.48
N VAL A 57 10.72 0.34 43.61
CA VAL A 57 11.68 -0.74 43.90
C VAL A 57 13.09 -0.18 44.07
N ALA A 58 13.52 0.76 43.22
CA ALA A 58 14.81 1.42 43.32
C ALA A 58 14.93 2.32 44.56
N GLU A 59 13.86 3.03 44.96
CA GLU A 59 13.78 3.84 46.17
C GLU A 59 13.90 2.95 47.42
N ILE A 60 13.22 1.79 47.45
CA ILE A 60 13.33 0.81 48.54
C ILE A 60 14.77 0.28 48.66
N ALA A 61 15.40 -0.04 47.54
CA ALA A 61 16.79 -0.51 47.52
C ALA A 61 17.79 0.57 47.95
N ALA A 62 17.68 1.77 47.38
CA ALA A 62 18.56 2.90 47.68
C ALA A 62 18.43 3.39 49.13
N PHE A 63 17.22 3.37 49.70
CA PHE A 63 16.98 3.78 51.07
C PHE A 63 17.73 2.89 52.08
N ARG A 64 17.97 1.60 51.77
CA ARG A 64 18.82 0.73 52.62
C ARG A 64 20.30 1.12 52.58
N GLY A 65 20.77 1.66 51.45
CA GLY A 65 22.16 2.09 51.22
C GLY A 65 22.55 3.38 51.95
N MET A 66 21.58 4.15 52.49
CA MET A 66 21.84 5.35 53.28
C MET A 66 22.21 5.00 54.75
N GLN A 67 23.47 5.29 55.10
CA GLN A 67 24.24 5.17 56.36
C GLN A 67 23.54 4.93 57.75
N PRO A 68 24.26 4.34 58.74
CA PRO A 68 23.74 3.60 59.92
C PRO A 68 22.97 4.37 61.00
N SER A 69 22.83 5.69 60.91
CA SER A 69 22.34 6.55 62.00
C SER A 69 20.85 6.43 62.30
N TRP A 70 20.11 5.66 61.49
CA TRP A 70 18.67 5.48 61.59
C TRP A 70 18.29 4.22 62.38
N LYS A 71 19.27 3.33 62.67
CA LYS A 71 19.07 2.12 63.48
C LYS A 71 18.88 2.40 64.99
N THR A 72 19.10 3.63 65.48
CA THR A 72 19.17 3.93 66.93
C THR A 72 18.06 4.82 67.50
N ASN A 73 17.17 5.39 66.67
CA ASN A 73 15.99 6.12 67.16
C ASN A 73 14.74 5.42 66.63
N GLY A 74 14.02 4.71 67.50
CA GLY A 74 12.90 3.80 67.20
C GLY A 74 11.64 4.40 66.55
N LYS A 75 11.78 5.37 65.65
CA LYS A 75 10.72 5.95 64.81
C LYS A 75 10.95 5.83 63.30
N HIS A 76 12.13 5.40 62.83
CA HIS A 76 12.40 5.16 61.41
C HIS A 76 13.15 3.82 61.18
N ASN A 77 12.41 2.72 61.28
CA ASN A 77 12.89 1.39 60.90
C ASN A 77 12.64 1.16 59.40
N PHE A 78 13.59 0.57 58.68
CA PHE A 78 13.49 0.20 57.26
C PHE A 78 12.15 -0.48 56.93
N ALA A 79 11.70 -1.41 57.79
CA ALA A 79 10.41 -2.08 57.62
C ALA A 79 9.19 -1.14 57.65
N VAL A 80 9.25 -0.04 58.41
CA VAL A 80 8.17 0.97 58.45
C VAL A 80 8.14 1.75 57.14
N TYR A 81 9.30 2.15 56.61
CA TYR A 81 9.41 2.83 55.32
C TYR A 81 8.89 1.96 54.17
N VAL A 82 9.30 0.69 54.13
CA VAL A 82 8.82 -0.28 53.13
C VAL A 82 7.30 -0.48 53.24
N LYS A 83 6.77 -0.54 54.46
CA LYS A 83 5.32 -0.67 54.71
C LYS A 83 4.52 0.55 54.25
N GLU A 84 5.08 1.75 54.31
CA GLU A 84 4.46 2.98 53.78
C GLU A 84 4.45 3.03 52.24
N MET A 85 5.47 2.46 51.60
CA MET A 85 5.56 2.38 50.12
C MET A 85 4.73 1.24 49.52
N LEU A 86 4.42 0.19 50.29
CA LEU A 86 3.73 -1.02 49.84
C LEU A 86 2.37 -0.76 49.15
N PRO A 87 1.47 0.13 49.62
CA PRO A 87 0.22 0.41 48.92
C PRO A 87 0.43 1.03 47.53
N SER A 88 1.39 1.96 47.42
CA SER A 88 1.72 2.62 46.15
C SER A 88 2.37 1.66 45.16
N LEU A 89 3.22 0.75 45.64
CA LEU A 89 3.80 -0.31 44.81
C LEU A 89 2.72 -1.28 44.31
N ARG A 90 1.79 -1.68 45.19
CA ARG A 90 0.66 -2.54 44.81
C ARG A 90 -0.21 -1.90 43.73
N GLU A 91 -0.52 -0.62 43.88
CA GLU A 91 -1.29 0.13 42.88
C GLU A 91 -0.52 0.23 41.55
N ALA A 92 0.77 0.58 41.59
CA ALA A 92 1.62 0.68 40.40
C ALA A 92 1.80 -0.66 39.65
N LEU A 93 1.92 -1.77 40.38
CA LEU A 93 1.98 -3.13 39.80
C LEU A 93 0.61 -3.63 39.33
N ALA A 94 -0.50 -3.27 40.01
CA ALA A 94 -1.86 -3.60 39.57
C ALA A 94 -2.26 -2.83 38.30
N LEU A 95 -1.76 -1.61 38.13
CA LEU A 95 -1.90 -0.83 36.91
C LEU A 95 -1.17 -1.47 35.72
N ALA A 96 0.01 -2.05 35.95
CA ALA A 96 0.72 -2.85 34.94
C ALA A 96 -0.10 -4.10 34.49
N LYS A 97 -1.01 -4.60 35.32
CA LYS A 97 -1.90 -5.74 34.98
C LYS A 97 -3.10 -5.36 34.09
N THR A 98 -3.37 -4.07 33.87
CA THR A 98 -4.56 -3.63 33.13
C THR A 98 -4.17 -2.97 31.82
N ASN A 99 -4.62 -3.53 30.68
CA ASN A 99 -4.41 -2.91 29.38
C ASN A 99 -5.07 -1.52 29.35
N THR A 100 -4.27 -0.47 29.21
CA THR A 100 -4.71 0.93 29.14
C THR A 100 -5.80 1.14 28.08
N ALA A 101 -5.71 0.45 26.93
CA ALA A 101 -6.72 0.51 25.88
C ALA A 101 -8.07 -0.09 26.32
N ASP A 102 -8.07 -1.12 27.18
CA ASP A 102 -9.30 -1.68 27.74
C ASP A 102 -9.91 -0.76 28.80
N VAL A 103 -9.10 -0.09 29.62
CA VAL A 103 -9.56 0.91 30.59
C VAL A 103 -10.25 2.06 29.86
N ILE A 104 -9.61 2.60 28.81
CA ILE A 104 -10.18 3.66 27.98
C ILE A 104 -11.46 3.17 27.30
N TRP A 105 -11.45 1.96 26.73
CA TRP A 105 -12.61 1.40 26.05
C TRP A 105 -13.85 1.27 26.95
N ARG A 106 -13.67 0.93 28.24
CA ARG A 106 -14.79 0.87 29.20
C ARG A 106 -15.52 2.20 29.35
N THR A 107 -14.86 3.34 29.09
CA THR A 107 -15.52 4.66 29.12
C THR A 107 -16.59 4.80 28.01
N ALA A 108 -16.53 4.00 26.95
CA ALA A 108 -17.53 3.99 25.89
C ALA A 108 -18.92 3.53 26.37
N GLU A 109 -19.03 2.83 27.51
CA GLU A 109 -20.32 2.46 28.10
C GLU A 109 -21.18 3.69 28.43
N ILE A 110 -20.56 4.81 28.76
CA ILE A 110 -21.24 6.09 29.05
C ILE A 110 -21.97 6.63 27.82
N LEU A 111 -21.50 6.26 26.62
CA LEU A 111 -22.03 6.73 25.34
C LEU A 111 -23.23 5.93 24.86
N ARG A 112 -23.49 4.75 25.45
CA ARG A 112 -24.55 3.84 25.03
C ARG A 112 -25.92 4.54 25.07
N GLY A 113 -26.65 4.43 23.96
CA GLY A 113 -27.97 5.04 23.77
C GLY A 113 -27.95 6.53 23.40
N ALA A 114 -26.86 7.25 23.66
CA ALA A 114 -26.68 8.64 23.24
C ALA A 114 -25.97 8.77 21.88
N PHE A 115 -25.11 7.81 21.56
CA PHE A 115 -24.34 7.71 20.32
C PHE A 115 -24.50 6.31 19.71
N ARG A 116 -24.35 6.20 18.38
CA ARG A 116 -24.16 4.91 17.72
C ARG A 116 -22.72 4.45 17.91
N GLU A 117 -22.50 3.14 17.91
CA GLU A 117 -21.17 2.55 18.14
C GLU A 117 -20.07 3.08 17.20
N PRO A 118 -20.29 3.28 15.89
CA PRO A 118 -19.29 3.90 15.01
C PRO A 118 -18.92 5.33 15.41
N GLU A 119 -19.83 6.06 16.08
CA GLU A 119 -19.58 7.43 16.53
C GLU A 119 -18.76 7.48 17.82
N TYR A 120 -18.59 6.35 18.54
CA TYR A 120 -17.81 6.33 19.78
C TYR A 120 -16.38 6.78 19.55
N ARG A 121 -15.79 6.48 18.37
CA ARG A 121 -14.43 6.90 18.03
C ARG A 121 -14.24 8.42 18.10
N ARG A 122 -15.26 9.19 17.72
CA ARG A 122 -15.26 10.67 17.72
C ARG A 122 -15.24 11.26 19.12
N VAL A 123 -15.61 10.48 20.13
CA VAL A 123 -15.53 10.86 21.54
C VAL A 123 -14.26 10.31 22.15
N ILE A 124 -14.04 9.00 22.03
CA ILE A 124 -12.98 8.30 22.76
C ILE A 124 -11.59 8.75 22.31
N LEU A 125 -11.34 8.90 21.01
CA LEU A 125 -10.00 9.29 20.52
C LEU A 125 -9.62 10.70 20.97
N PRO A 126 -10.43 11.77 20.74
CA PRO A 126 -10.03 13.12 21.15
C PRO A 126 -9.88 13.26 22.68
N PHE A 127 -10.73 12.63 23.48
CA PHE A 127 -10.58 12.67 24.95
C PHE A 127 -9.36 11.90 25.45
N THR A 128 -8.95 10.82 24.75
CA THR A 128 -7.71 10.09 25.05
C THR A 128 -6.50 10.98 24.79
N VAL A 129 -6.47 11.64 23.64
CA VAL A 129 -5.43 12.61 23.28
C VAL A 129 -5.39 13.75 24.28
N LEU A 130 -6.54 14.38 24.56
CA LEU A 130 -6.65 15.47 25.55
C LEU A 130 -6.10 15.05 26.91
N ARG A 131 -6.46 13.85 27.38
CA ARG A 131 -5.99 13.32 28.67
C ARG A 131 -4.49 13.09 28.71
N ARG A 132 -3.91 12.50 27.66
CA ARG A 132 -2.46 12.28 27.61
C ARG A 132 -1.70 13.61 27.56
N LEU A 133 -2.14 14.57 26.73
CA LEU A 133 -1.50 15.89 26.64
C LEU A 133 -1.59 16.68 27.96
N ASP A 134 -2.74 16.65 28.64
CA ASP A 134 -2.93 17.26 29.97
C ASP A 134 -1.98 16.65 31.01
N CYS A 135 -1.86 15.32 31.04
CA CYS A 135 -0.91 14.62 31.91
C CYS A 135 0.55 15.02 31.67
N LEU A 136 0.97 15.09 30.41
CA LEU A 136 2.36 15.42 30.04
C LEU A 136 2.75 16.85 30.44
N LEU A 137 1.79 17.77 30.46
CA LEU A 137 2.03 19.16 30.87
C LEU A 137 1.83 19.42 32.36
N GLN A 138 1.21 18.49 33.09
CA GLN A 138 0.90 18.68 34.51
C GLN A 138 2.12 19.08 35.37
N PRO A 139 3.32 18.47 35.22
CA PRO A 139 4.48 18.84 36.02
C PRO A 139 4.99 20.27 35.76
N THR A 140 4.75 20.81 34.57
CA THR A 140 5.32 22.09 34.10
C THR A 140 4.29 23.23 34.04
N LYS A 141 3.01 22.93 34.30
CA LYS A 141 1.87 23.86 34.19
C LYS A 141 2.10 25.19 34.90
N ALA A 142 2.52 25.16 36.17
CA ALA A 142 2.72 26.39 36.96
C ALA A 142 3.82 27.29 36.35
N ALA A 143 4.92 26.70 35.89
CA ALA A 143 6.02 27.41 35.25
C ALA A 143 5.60 28.02 33.90
N VAL A 144 4.83 27.26 33.10
CA VAL A 144 4.28 27.74 31.82
C VAL A 144 3.34 28.92 32.04
N LEU A 145 2.42 28.85 33.00
CA LEU A 145 1.48 29.94 33.31
C LEU A 145 2.20 31.20 33.78
N ALA A 146 3.19 31.05 34.65
CA ALA A 146 4.02 32.17 35.12
C ALA A 146 4.78 32.82 33.95
N LYS A 147 5.41 32.00 33.09
CA LYS A 147 6.17 32.51 31.95
C LYS A 147 5.27 33.16 30.90
N HIS A 148 4.14 32.55 30.59
CA HIS A 148 3.16 33.09 29.64
C HIS A 148 2.67 34.47 30.09
N LYS A 149 2.33 34.64 31.37
CA LYS A 149 1.93 35.95 31.93
C LYS A 149 3.01 37.02 31.78
N GLU A 150 4.28 36.66 31.85
CA GLU A 150 5.42 37.57 31.69
C GLU A 150 5.61 38.04 30.24
N ILE A 151 5.27 37.20 29.26
CA ILE A 151 5.65 37.42 27.85
C ILE A 151 4.47 37.65 26.90
N SER A 152 3.24 37.30 27.27
CA SER A 152 2.08 37.31 26.36
C SER A 152 1.76 38.68 25.78
N ALA A 153 1.95 39.75 26.55
CA ALA A 153 1.74 41.13 26.11
C ALA A 153 2.89 41.70 25.24
N LYS A 154 3.99 40.96 25.06
CA LYS A 154 5.21 41.44 24.39
C LYS A 154 5.31 41.04 22.92
N GLY A 155 4.38 40.23 22.40
CA GLY A 155 4.37 39.78 21.01
C GLY A 155 5.48 38.79 20.64
N TYR A 156 6.09 38.15 21.63
CA TYR A 156 7.14 37.14 21.40
C TYR A 156 6.57 35.83 20.85
N ASP A 157 7.38 35.11 20.08
CA ASP A 157 7.07 33.73 19.73
C ASP A 157 7.09 32.86 21.00
N LEU A 158 5.90 32.45 21.42
CA LEU A 158 5.70 31.63 22.60
C LEU A 158 6.45 30.28 22.52
N ARG A 159 6.66 29.73 21.31
CA ARG A 159 7.39 28.47 21.12
C ARG A 159 8.80 28.54 21.71
N MET A 160 9.50 29.66 21.48
CA MET A 160 10.89 29.83 21.94
C MET A 160 11.03 29.85 23.46
N PHE A 161 9.96 30.16 24.20
CA PHE A 161 10.00 30.30 25.66
C PHE A 161 9.26 29.20 26.40
N LEU A 162 8.17 28.67 25.84
CA LEU A 162 7.32 27.70 26.53
C LEU A 162 7.71 26.25 26.25
N THR A 163 8.12 25.92 25.02
CA THR A 163 8.58 24.56 24.67
C THR A 163 9.79 24.11 25.49
N PRO A 164 10.81 24.96 25.76
CA PRO A 164 11.92 24.56 26.64
C PRO A 164 11.49 24.26 28.08
N ILE A 165 10.40 24.88 28.56
CA ILE A 165 9.87 24.65 29.91
C ILE A 165 9.14 23.31 29.97
N THR A 166 8.37 22.97 28.94
CA THR A 166 7.57 21.73 28.92
C THR A 166 8.41 20.50 28.59
N GLY A 167 9.52 20.66 27.86
CA GLY A 167 10.36 19.54 27.40
C GLY A 167 9.73 18.72 26.27
N VAL A 168 8.59 19.17 25.72
CA VAL A 168 7.84 18.53 24.63
C VAL A 168 7.45 19.56 23.57
N GLN A 169 7.10 19.13 22.37
CA GLN A 169 6.81 20.01 21.21
C GLN A 169 5.46 20.77 21.30
N PHE A 170 4.90 20.94 22.50
CA PHE A 170 3.64 21.63 22.73
C PHE A 170 3.57 22.24 24.14
N TRP A 171 2.62 23.14 24.36
CA TRP A 171 2.36 23.77 25.65
C TRP A 171 0.87 24.08 25.81
N ASN A 172 0.45 24.41 27.03
CA ASN A 172 -0.91 24.86 27.33
C ASN A 172 -0.88 26.00 28.37
N HIS A 173 -1.52 27.13 28.06
CA HIS A 173 -1.57 28.32 28.91
C HIS A 173 -2.95 28.59 29.54
N SER A 174 -3.92 27.69 29.38
CA SER A 174 -5.20 27.75 30.12
C SER A 174 -4.97 27.47 31.61
N ALA A 175 -5.78 28.05 32.50
CA ALA A 175 -5.74 27.72 33.92
C ALA A 175 -6.31 26.31 34.22
N PHE A 176 -7.12 25.76 33.31
CA PHE A 176 -7.78 24.48 33.52
C PHE A 176 -6.84 23.29 33.28
N THR A 177 -7.19 22.20 33.96
CA THR A 177 -6.71 20.83 33.71
C THR A 177 -7.93 19.93 33.63
N ILE A 178 -7.83 18.72 33.06
CA ILE A 178 -9.02 17.84 32.96
C ILE A 178 -9.61 17.52 34.33
N LYS A 179 -8.77 17.37 35.36
CA LYS A 179 -9.25 17.19 36.73
C LYS A 179 -9.94 18.46 37.25
N GLY A 180 -9.34 19.64 37.02
CA GLY A 180 -9.88 20.92 37.45
C GLY A 180 -11.21 21.31 36.77
N LEU A 181 -11.48 20.81 35.55
CA LEU A 181 -12.76 21.02 34.87
C LEU A 181 -13.97 20.53 35.69
N LEU A 182 -13.78 19.54 36.58
CA LEU A 182 -14.85 18.98 37.41
C LEU A 182 -15.21 19.86 38.61
N GLU A 183 -14.41 20.89 38.92
CA GLU A 183 -14.65 21.81 40.03
C GLU A 183 -15.73 22.87 39.70
N ALA A 184 -16.00 23.11 38.41
CA ALA A 184 -17.00 24.04 37.90
C ALA A 184 -17.91 23.35 36.85
N PRO A 185 -18.81 22.46 37.27
CA PRO A 185 -19.59 21.62 36.36
C PRO A 185 -20.62 22.39 35.51
N ASP A 186 -21.10 23.54 35.98
CA ASP A 186 -22.12 24.34 35.28
C ASP A 186 -21.56 24.99 34.00
N ASP A 187 -20.27 25.37 34.01
CA ASP A 187 -19.57 26.02 32.89
C ASP A 187 -18.64 25.04 32.13
N LEU A 188 -18.86 23.73 32.29
CA LEU A 188 -17.93 22.68 31.83
C LEU A 188 -17.59 22.78 30.33
N ARG A 189 -18.56 23.11 29.48
CA ARG A 189 -18.35 23.25 28.03
C ARG A 189 -17.40 24.40 27.71
N ASP A 190 -17.61 25.55 28.35
CA ASP A 190 -16.83 26.76 28.09
C ASP A 190 -15.42 26.64 28.69
N ASN A 191 -15.30 25.96 29.84
CA ASN A 191 -14.00 25.64 30.43
C ASN A 191 -13.20 24.65 29.57
N ILE A 192 -13.86 23.70 28.88
CA ILE A 192 -13.19 22.85 27.88
C ILE A 192 -12.71 23.69 26.70
N GLU A 193 -13.53 24.63 26.21
CA GLU A 193 -13.13 25.52 25.12
C GLU A 193 -11.91 26.37 25.50
N ASP A 194 -11.86 26.93 26.71
CA ASP A 194 -10.68 27.63 27.23
C ASP A 194 -9.46 26.71 27.29
N LEU A 195 -9.62 25.48 27.79
CA LEU A 195 -8.54 24.49 27.83
C LEU A 195 -7.98 24.21 26.43
N ILE A 196 -8.85 24.04 25.43
CA ILE A 196 -8.45 23.81 24.04
C ILE A 196 -7.76 25.04 23.46
N ASN A 197 -8.30 26.23 23.66
CA ASN A 197 -7.72 27.49 23.19
C ASN A 197 -6.36 27.80 23.84
N GLY A 198 -6.13 27.29 25.05
CA GLY A 198 -4.87 27.39 25.76
C GLY A 198 -3.72 26.60 25.11
N PHE A 199 -3.99 25.60 24.27
CA PHE A 199 -2.96 24.79 23.65
C PHE A 199 -2.18 25.52 22.53
N SER A 200 -0.96 25.05 22.28
CA SER A 200 -0.14 25.47 21.14
C SER A 200 -0.85 25.19 19.79
N PRO A 201 -0.53 25.96 18.72
CA PRO A 201 -1.24 25.86 17.43
C PRO A 201 -1.29 24.44 16.82
N ASN A 202 -0.22 23.66 16.95
CA ASN A 202 -0.17 22.28 16.47
C ASN A 202 -1.23 21.38 17.17
N VAL A 203 -1.40 21.52 18.49
CA VAL A 203 -2.41 20.76 19.24
C VAL A 203 -3.83 21.30 18.98
N ARG A 204 -4.02 22.61 18.87
CA ARG A 204 -5.34 23.18 18.51
C ARG A 204 -5.84 22.64 17.17
N ARG A 205 -4.96 22.56 16.18
CA ARG A 205 -5.27 22.00 14.86
C ARG A 205 -5.74 20.54 14.94
N ILE A 206 -5.21 19.73 15.86
CA ILE A 206 -5.68 18.35 16.10
C ILE A 206 -7.16 18.36 16.49
N PHE A 207 -7.55 19.19 17.46
CA PHE A 207 -8.92 19.25 17.94
C PHE A 207 -9.89 19.89 16.93
N GLU A 208 -9.41 20.85 16.14
CA GLU A 208 -10.15 21.39 14.99
C GLU A 208 -10.45 20.28 13.97
N LYS A 209 -9.45 19.48 13.61
CA LYS A 209 -9.56 18.38 12.64
C LYS A 209 -10.40 17.21 13.16
N PHE A 210 -10.44 17.00 14.47
CA PHE A 210 -11.42 16.12 15.11
C PHE A 210 -12.84 16.70 15.18
N SER A 211 -13.06 17.97 14.83
CA SER A 211 -14.31 18.69 15.11
C SER A 211 -14.74 18.57 16.58
N PHE A 212 -13.76 18.64 17.50
CA PHE A 212 -13.94 18.24 18.89
C PHE A 212 -15.04 19.02 19.62
N MET A 213 -15.17 20.33 19.38
CA MET A 213 -16.18 21.15 20.03
C MET A 213 -17.61 20.73 19.65
N ALA A 214 -17.85 20.28 18.42
CA ALA A 214 -19.14 19.72 18.03
C ALA A 214 -19.47 18.43 18.81
N THR A 215 -18.44 17.60 19.08
CA THR A 215 -18.59 16.43 19.94
C THR A 215 -18.91 16.80 21.39
N VAL A 216 -18.23 17.82 21.93
CA VAL A 216 -18.51 18.35 23.29
C VAL A 216 -19.93 18.87 23.39
N ASP A 217 -20.41 19.63 22.40
CA ASP A 217 -21.78 20.15 22.36
C ASP A 217 -22.81 19.02 22.31
N LYS A 218 -22.61 18.00 21.46
CA LYS A 218 -23.47 16.82 21.42
C LYS A 218 -23.47 16.04 22.75
N LEU A 219 -22.32 15.91 23.41
CA LEU A 219 -22.23 15.27 24.73
C LEU A 219 -23.00 16.06 25.80
N ARG A 220 -22.97 17.39 25.74
CA ARG A 220 -23.73 18.27 26.63
C ARG A 220 -25.24 18.09 26.41
N GLU A 221 -25.69 18.17 25.16
CA GLU A 221 -27.10 17.97 24.79
C GLU A 221 -27.65 16.60 25.25
N LYS A 222 -26.81 15.56 25.23
CA LYS A 222 -27.17 14.22 25.68
C LYS A 222 -26.97 13.98 27.19
N GLY A 223 -26.56 14.99 27.95
CA GLY A 223 -26.32 14.87 29.40
C GLY A 223 -25.19 13.90 29.75
N ARG A 224 -24.21 13.72 28.85
CA ARG A 224 -23.07 12.79 29.03
C ARG A 224 -21.74 13.49 29.29
N LEU A 225 -21.62 14.79 29.01
CA LEU A 225 -20.35 15.52 29.06
C LEU A 225 -19.62 15.37 30.41
N PHE A 226 -20.30 15.66 31.52
CA PHE A 226 -19.70 15.54 32.87
C PHE A 226 -19.18 14.12 33.15
N HIS A 227 -19.97 13.10 32.82
CA HIS A 227 -19.60 11.70 33.05
C HIS A 227 -18.39 11.28 32.21
N VAL A 228 -18.31 11.72 30.95
CA VAL A 228 -17.16 11.44 30.08
C VAL A 228 -15.90 12.11 30.63
N VAL A 229 -15.96 13.40 30.98
CA VAL A 229 -14.82 14.13 31.56
C VAL A 229 -14.39 13.47 32.88
N GLN A 230 -15.34 13.10 33.73
CA GLN A 230 -15.07 12.40 34.99
C GLN A 230 -14.41 11.03 34.78
N ALA A 231 -14.83 10.29 33.77
CA ALA A 231 -14.23 8.99 33.46
C ALA A 231 -12.77 9.16 32.99
N PHE A 232 -12.53 10.07 32.04
CA PHE A 232 -11.18 10.32 31.52
C PHE A 232 -10.23 10.93 32.56
N SER A 233 -10.72 11.77 33.48
CA SER A 233 -9.88 12.37 34.53
C SER A 233 -9.28 11.34 35.50
N ARG A 234 -9.93 10.17 35.61
CA ARG A 234 -9.49 9.03 36.44
C ARG A 234 -8.55 8.07 35.72
N VAL A 235 -8.44 8.16 34.40
CA VAL A 235 -7.52 7.27 33.66
C VAL A 235 -6.08 7.74 33.91
N PRO A 236 -5.20 6.87 34.43
CA PRO A 236 -3.80 7.19 34.63
C PRO A 236 -3.08 7.13 33.28
N MET A 237 -2.61 8.29 32.83
CA MET A 237 -1.92 8.46 31.54
C MET A 237 -0.71 9.39 31.67
N ASP A 238 -0.19 9.59 32.88
CA ASP A 238 1.09 10.29 33.09
C ASP A 238 2.28 9.39 32.74
N MET A 239 3.46 9.99 32.63
CA MET A 239 4.69 9.31 32.27
C MET A 239 5.14 8.23 33.26
N TYR A 240 4.70 8.31 34.52
CA TYR A 240 5.05 7.33 35.55
C TYR A 240 4.14 6.09 35.48
N SER A 241 2.89 6.30 35.10
CA SER A 241 1.88 5.26 34.94
C SER A 241 2.00 4.52 33.60
N VAL A 242 2.22 5.25 32.50
CA VAL A 242 2.29 4.71 31.14
C VAL A 242 3.39 5.43 30.36
N SER A 243 4.38 4.66 29.88
CA SER A 243 5.46 5.19 29.04
C SER A 243 4.90 5.75 27.72
N SER A 244 5.66 6.62 27.03
CA SER A 244 5.23 7.12 25.70
C SER A 244 5.09 5.98 24.68
N HIS A 245 5.93 4.95 24.80
CA HIS A 245 5.85 3.74 23.98
C HIS A 245 4.54 2.98 24.22
N ASP A 246 4.25 2.67 25.48
CA ASP A 246 3.06 1.90 25.84
C ASP A 246 1.77 2.69 25.60
N MET A 247 1.81 4.02 25.68
CA MET A 247 0.70 4.87 25.31
C MET A 247 0.45 4.85 23.80
N GLY A 248 1.50 4.85 22.99
CA GLY A 248 1.41 4.64 21.54
C GLY A 248 0.73 3.31 21.21
N LYS A 249 1.18 2.21 21.83
CA LYS A 249 0.54 0.88 21.69
C LYS A 249 -0.92 0.87 22.13
N ALA A 250 -1.25 1.51 23.25
CA ALA A 250 -2.62 1.61 23.72
C ALA A 250 -3.51 2.40 22.76
N PHE A 251 -2.97 3.49 22.18
CA PHE A 251 -3.67 4.29 21.19
C PHE A 251 -3.89 3.53 19.89
N GLU A 252 -2.90 2.78 19.41
CA GLU A 252 -3.04 1.84 18.29
C GLU A 252 -4.12 0.79 18.53
N GLU A 253 -4.14 0.16 19.71
CA GLU A 253 -5.15 -0.83 20.05
C GLU A 253 -6.57 -0.23 20.08
N LEU A 254 -6.71 1.04 20.46
CA LEU A 254 -7.99 1.77 20.35
C LEU A 254 -8.36 2.00 18.88
N LEU A 255 -7.45 2.51 18.06
CA LEU A 255 -7.67 2.69 16.63
C LEU A 255 -8.09 1.37 15.96
N ARG A 256 -7.42 0.28 16.31
CA ARG A 256 -7.73 -1.06 15.84
C ARG A 256 -9.15 -1.50 16.21
N LYS A 257 -9.60 -1.25 17.44
CA LYS A 257 -10.98 -1.56 17.86
C LYS A 257 -12.04 -0.75 17.10
N PHE A 258 -11.70 0.43 16.57
CA PHE A 258 -12.62 1.26 15.80
C PHE A 258 -12.59 0.98 14.29
N ASN A 259 -11.53 0.37 13.76
CA ASN A 259 -11.26 0.25 12.32
C ASN A 259 -11.76 -1.04 11.64
N ASP A 260 -12.46 -1.95 12.34
CA ASP A 260 -12.97 -3.23 11.79
C ASP A 260 -13.95 -3.08 10.58
N ALA A 261 -14.24 -1.88 10.08
CA ALA A 261 -15.18 -1.60 8.99
C ALA A 261 -14.67 -0.69 7.84
N SER A 262 -13.39 -0.28 7.80
CA SER A 262 -12.88 0.65 6.77
C SER A 262 -12.44 -0.05 5.45
N PRO A 263 -12.42 0.67 4.30
CA PRO A 263 -11.84 0.17 3.04
C PRO A 263 -10.36 -0.25 3.17
N ALA A 264 -9.87 -1.04 2.21
CA ALA A 264 -8.48 -1.53 2.22
C ALA A 264 -7.50 -0.54 1.61
N GLY A 265 -6.33 -0.38 2.24
CA GLY A 265 -5.28 0.56 1.80
C GLY A 265 -5.37 1.94 2.46
N GLU A 266 -6.51 2.26 3.07
CA GLU A 266 -6.70 3.51 3.81
C GLU A 266 -6.79 3.21 5.31
N GLN A 267 -6.05 3.99 6.10
CA GLN A 267 -6.09 4.11 7.57
C GLN A 267 -5.25 3.16 8.43
N TYR A 268 -4.89 1.92 8.04
CA TYR A 268 -4.00 1.12 8.92
C TYR A 268 -3.19 0.01 8.23
N THR A 269 -1.86 0.14 8.27
CA THR A 269 -0.91 -0.89 7.82
C THR A 269 -0.49 -1.76 9.01
N PRO A 270 -0.53 -3.10 8.92
CA PRO A 270 -0.06 -3.99 9.98
C PRO A 270 1.39 -3.72 10.41
N ARG A 271 1.65 -3.75 11.72
CA ARG A 271 2.98 -3.48 12.29
C ARG A 271 4.05 -4.42 11.75
N ASP A 272 3.73 -5.69 11.59
CA ASP A 272 4.62 -6.69 11.01
C ASP A 272 5.00 -6.39 9.55
N ALA A 273 4.12 -5.74 8.78
CA ALA A 273 4.46 -5.24 7.44
C ALA A 273 5.31 -3.97 7.50
N ILE A 274 5.00 -3.04 8.41
CA ILE A 274 5.77 -1.79 8.59
C ILE A 274 7.21 -2.13 9.01
N HIS A 275 7.40 -3.01 9.99
CA HIS A 275 8.73 -3.43 10.47
C HIS A 275 9.55 -4.04 9.34
N LEU A 276 8.97 -4.94 8.55
CA LEU A 276 9.63 -5.49 7.38
C LEU A 276 10.03 -4.41 6.37
N MET A 277 9.13 -3.46 6.07
CA MET A 277 9.42 -2.36 5.14
C MET A 277 10.56 -1.47 5.64
N VAL A 278 10.54 -1.10 6.93
CA VAL A 278 11.57 -0.27 7.56
C VAL A 278 12.92 -0.98 7.56
N ASP A 279 12.96 -2.26 7.94
CA ASP A 279 14.19 -3.04 7.97
C ASP A 279 14.82 -3.17 6.57
N ILE A 280 14.04 -3.46 5.54
CA ILE A 280 14.55 -3.52 4.15
C ILE A 280 14.98 -2.14 3.65
N LEU A 281 14.23 -1.08 3.98
CA LEU A 281 14.55 0.28 3.52
C LEU A 281 15.88 0.79 4.09
N PHE A 282 16.21 0.42 5.32
CA PHE A 282 17.47 0.80 5.97
C PHE A 282 18.60 -0.21 5.77
N ASP A 283 18.33 -1.43 5.31
CA ASP A 283 19.36 -2.44 5.02
C ASP A 283 20.41 -1.90 4.05
N GLY A 284 21.69 -1.97 4.42
CA GLY A 284 22.82 -1.45 3.64
C GLY A 284 23.15 0.03 3.83
N ASP A 285 22.43 0.74 4.72
CA ASP A 285 22.66 2.16 5.05
C ASP A 285 23.21 2.38 6.47
N ASP A 286 23.78 1.36 7.10
CA ASP A 286 24.31 1.43 8.47
C ASP A 286 25.28 2.62 8.65
N ASP A 287 26.19 2.82 7.70
CA ASP A 287 27.12 3.96 7.71
C ASP A 287 26.38 5.29 7.65
N ALA A 288 25.33 5.40 6.83
CA ALA A 288 24.56 6.63 6.66
C ALA A 288 23.71 6.98 7.89
N LEU A 289 23.38 5.99 8.72
CA LEU A 289 22.54 6.10 9.92
C LEU A 289 23.33 6.09 11.24
N SER A 290 24.56 5.57 11.24
CA SER A 290 25.41 5.44 12.44
C SER A 290 26.29 6.67 12.72
N VAL A 291 26.46 7.60 11.77
CA VAL A 291 27.22 8.84 12.02
C VAL A 291 26.56 9.66 13.13
N ALA A 292 27.34 10.08 14.12
CA ALA A 292 26.87 10.95 15.19
C ALA A 292 26.31 12.26 14.64
N GLY A 293 25.04 12.56 14.95
CA GLY A 293 24.37 13.76 14.45
C GLY A 293 23.91 13.68 12.99
N ALA A 294 23.87 12.49 12.38
CA ALA A 294 23.28 12.31 11.05
C ALA A 294 21.83 12.83 11.03
N ILE A 295 21.54 13.74 10.11
CA ILE A 295 20.18 14.21 9.83
C ILE A 295 19.77 13.58 8.50
N ARG A 296 18.69 12.81 8.53
CA ARG A 296 18.05 12.23 7.35
C ARG A 296 16.60 12.67 7.27
N THR A 297 16.03 12.57 6.09
CA THR A 297 14.65 12.96 5.81
C THR A 297 13.84 11.77 5.36
N MET A 298 12.63 11.65 5.89
CA MET A 298 11.69 10.59 5.52
C MET A 298 10.33 11.17 5.16
N TYR A 299 9.71 10.63 4.10
CA TYR A 299 8.40 11.07 3.65
C TYR A 299 7.41 9.91 3.48
N ASP A 300 6.18 10.14 3.93
CA ASP A 300 5.03 9.30 3.62
C ASP A 300 3.94 10.15 2.94
N GLN A 301 3.72 9.89 1.66
CA GLN A 301 2.79 10.65 0.82
C GLN A 301 1.31 10.30 1.07
N THR A 302 1.05 9.27 1.88
CA THR A 302 -0.27 8.83 2.32
C THR A 302 -0.16 8.40 3.78
N ALA A 303 0.20 9.36 4.64
CA ALA A 303 0.70 9.12 5.99
C ALA A 303 -0.24 8.30 6.88
N GLY A 304 -1.55 8.31 6.59
CA GLY A 304 -2.53 7.61 7.39
C GLY A 304 -2.44 8.08 8.85
N THR A 305 -2.34 7.13 9.77
CA THR A 305 -2.17 7.42 11.20
C THR A 305 -0.72 7.66 11.62
N GLY A 306 0.21 7.84 10.67
CA GLY A 306 1.63 8.11 10.94
C GLY A 306 2.46 6.88 11.32
N GLY A 307 1.91 5.67 11.18
CA GLY A 307 2.52 4.43 11.65
C GLY A 307 3.90 4.14 11.04
N MET A 308 4.06 4.34 9.73
CA MET A 308 5.33 4.08 9.03
C MET A 308 6.43 5.07 9.45
N LEU A 309 6.10 6.36 9.49
CA LEU A 309 7.01 7.42 9.92
C LEU A 309 7.48 7.20 11.36
N SER A 310 6.55 6.84 12.25
CA SER A 310 6.83 6.68 13.67
C SER A 310 7.76 5.50 13.95
N GLU A 311 7.51 4.34 13.34
CA GLU A 311 8.35 3.15 13.51
C GLU A 311 9.73 3.32 12.90
N ALA A 312 9.84 4.03 11.78
CA ALA A 312 11.12 4.32 11.16
C ALA A 312 12.00 5.20 12.05
N GLU A 313 11.46 6.27 12.66
CA GLU A 313 12.22 7.08 13.61
C GLU A 313 12.61 6.27 14.86
N GLU A 314 11.71 5.43 15.37
CA GLU A 314 12.00 4.58 16.51
C GLU A 314 13.14 3.59 16.19
N LYS A 315 13.12 2.95 15.02
CA LYS A 315 14.20 2.10 14.54
C LYS A 315 15.53 2.85 14.45
N VAL A 316 15.53 4.05 13.85
CA VAL A 316 16.75 4.89 13.77
C VAL A 316 17.26 5.23 15.16
N ARG A 317 16.38 5.59 16.10
CA ARG A 317 16.76 5.91 17.48
C ARG A 317 17.33 4.70 18.24
N GLN A 318 16.81 3.50 17.99
CA GLN A 318 17.34 2.25 18.55
C GLN A 318 18.73 1.91 18.00
N LEU A 319 18.97 2.16 16.71
CA LEU A 319 20.27 1.95 16.06
C LEU A 319 21.30 3.02 16.47
N ASN A 320 20.89 4.28 16.51
CA ASN A 320 21.73 5.43 16.84
C ASN A 320 20.91 6.49 17.58
N PRO A 321 21.01 6.58 18.92
CA PRO A 321 20.29 7.58 19.72
C PRO A 321 20.61 9.04 19.36
N ASN A 322 21.72 9.29 18.65
CA ASN A 322 22.15 10.62 18.22
C ASN A 322 21.76 10.94 16.78
N ALA A 323 21.20 9.99 16.03
CA ALA A 323 20.66 10.25 14.70
C ALA A 323 19.31 10.96 14.80
N LYS A 324 19.01 11.80 13.81
CA LYS A 324 17.73 12.49 13.68
C LYS A 324 17.10 12.18 12.33
N LEU A 325 15.88 11.68 12.36
CA LEU A 325 15.04 11.50 11.19
C LEU A 325 13.97 12.60 11.19
N ARG A 326 14.04 13.53 10.24
CA ARG A 326 13.00 14.55 10.05
C ARG A 326 11.85 13.93 9.25
N LEU A 327 10.66 13.97 9.82
CA LEU A 327 9.48 13.26 9.32
C LEU A 327 8.57 14.21 8.56
N PHE A 328 8.28 13.88 7.31
CA PHE A 328 7.36 14.60 6.43
C PHE A 328 6.20 13.68 6.08
N GLY A 329 5.03 14.26 5.93
CA GLY A 329 3.87 13.47 5.55
C GLY A 329 2.77 14.28 4.90
N GLN A 330 1.90 13.59 4.18
CA GLN A 330 0.68 14.16 3.66
C GLN A 330 -0.47 13.16 3.85
N GLU A 331 -1.59 13.65 4.35
CA GLU A 331 -2.80 12.86 4.58
C GLU A 331 -4.02 13.59 4.02
N LEU A 332 -4.90 12.86 3.35
CA LEU A 332 -6.11 13.41 2.75
C LEU A 332 -7.14 13.75 3.81
N GLU A 333 -7.40 12.83 4.74
CA GLU A 333 -8.56 12.91 5.63
C GLU A 333 -8.26 13.58 6.97
N ASP A 334 -9.14 14.49 7.38
CA ASP A 334 -8.96 15.35 8.55
C ASP A 334 -8.85 14.55 9.87
N GLU A 335 -9.74 13.58 10.08
CA GLU A 335 -9.73 12.73 11.29
C GLU A 335 -8.46 11.88 11.35
N THR A 336 -8.01 11.33 10.21
CA THR A 336 -6.81 10.51 10.11
C THR A 336 -5.53 11.34 10.31
N TYR A 337 -5.49 12.55 9.75
CA TYR A 337 -4.44 13.53 10.03
C TYR A 337 -4.36 13.88 11.52
N ALA A 338 -5.49 14.13 12.19
CA ALA A 338 -5.52 14.43 13.61
C ALA A 338 -4.96 13.28 14.46
N ILE A 339 -5.27 12.04 14.08
CA ILE A 339 -4.73 10.83 14.70
C ILE A 339 -3.21 10.74 14.51
N CYS A 340 -2.71 10.96 13.29
CA CYS A 340 -1.26 10.98 13.00
C CYS A 340 -0.52 12.00 13.87
N MET A 341 -0.99 13.25 13.87
CA MET A 341 -0.40 14.33 14.66
C MET A 341 -0.40 14.00 16.15
N ALA A 342 -1.50 13.43 16.66
CA ALA A 342 -1.62 13.06 18.06
C ALA A 342 -0.68 11.92 18.45
N ASP A 343 -0.61 10.85 17.67
CA ASP A 343 0.27 9.70 17.96
C ASP A 343 1.75 10.14 17.98
N MET A 344 2.17 10.93 17.00
CA MET A 344 3.53 11.48 16.94
C MET A 344 3.86 12.33 18.17
N LEU A 345 2.96 13.22 18.60
CA LEU A 345 3.18 14.02 19.81
C LEU A 345 3.22 13.16 21.09
N ILE A 346 2.38 12.12 21.18
CA ILE A 346 2.34 11.19 22.31
C ILE A 346 3.67 10.43 22.43
N ARG A 347 4.27 10.06 21.30
CA ARG A 347 5.60 9.42 21.20
C ARG A 347 6.77 10.39 21.38
N GLY A 348 6.51 11.69 21.47
CA GLY A 348 7.53 12.74 21.62
C GLY A 348 8.23 13.12 20.32
N GLN A 349 7.63 12.79 19.18
CA GLN A 349 8.13 13.08 17.83
C GLN A 349 7.71 14.49 17.39
N ASP A 350 8.34 15.02 16.35
CA ASP A 350 8.00 16.34 15.79
C ASP A 350 7.15 16.18 14.51
N PRO A 351 5.84 16.51 14.56
CA PRO A 351 4.94 16.38 13.42
C PRO A 351 4.83 17.68 12.60
N ALA A 352 5.78 18.62 12.72
CA ALA A 352 5.69 19.94 12.09
C ALA A 352 5.49 19.89 10.56
N ASP A 353 6.04 18.87 9.89
CA ASP A 353 6.00 18.72 8.43
C ASP A 353 4.94 17.71 7.96
N ILE A 354 3.94 17.40 8.78
CA ILE A 354 2.75 16.65 8.35
C ILE A 354 1.69 17.63 7.84
N ALA A 355 1.28 17.46 6.59
CA ALA A 355 0.31 18.30 5.92
C ALA A 355 -1.02 17.57 5.64
N VAL A 356 -2.08 18.35 5.44
CA VAL A 356 -3.40 17.84 5.06
C VAL A 356 -3.75 18.24 3.62
N GLY A 357 -4.28 17.30 2.83
CA GLY A 357 -4.74 17.50 1.46
C GLY A 357 -4.42 16.34 0.53
N ASP A 358 -5.04 16.34 -0.66
CA ASP A 358 -4.82 15.32 -1.69
C ASP A 358 -3.41 15.42 -2.30
N THR A 359 -2.64 14.34 -2.23
CA THR A 359 -1.26 14.24 -2.73
C THR A 359 -1.16 14.35 -4.25
N LEU A 360 -2.13 13.83 -4.99
CA LEU A 360 -2.13 13.89 -6.45
C LEU A 360 -2.55 15.29 -6.92
N GLU A 361 -3.58 15.88 -6.30
CA GLU A 361 -4.09 17.20 -6.66
C GLU A 361 -3.18 18.34 -6.21
N SER A 362 -2.75 18.33 -4.94
CA SER A 362 -2.02 19.42 -4.29
C SER A 362 -0.87 18.87 -3.46
N ASP A 363 0.29 18.74 -4.09
CA ASP A 363 1.55 18.46 -3.42
C ASP A 363 1.85 19.51 -2.32
N LYS A 364 1.94 19.08 -1.06
CA LYS A 364 2.25 19.96 0.08
C LYS A 364 3.74 20.10 0.36
N HIS A 365 4.58 19.36 -0.36
CA HIS A 365 6.03 19.34 -0.19
C HIS A 365 6.78 19.51 -1.54
N PRO A 366 6.38 20.45 -2.43
CA PRO A 366 6.83 20.49 -3.84
C PRO A 366 8.36 20.55 -4.02
N ASP A 367 9.02 21.35 -3.19
CA ASP A 367 10.46 21.62 -3.28
C ASP A 367 11.32 20.64 -2.45
N GLU A 368 10.68 19.77 -1.66
CA GLU A 368 11.38 18.83 -0.80
C GLU A 368 11.82 17.58 -1.55
N ARG A 369 12.94 17.00 -1.13
CA ARG A 369 13.47 15.74 -1.63
C ARG A 369 13.98 14.90 -0.46
N PHE A 370 13.70 13.61 -0.48
CA PHE A 370 13.84 12.74 0.68
C PHE A 370 14.90 11.65 0.52
N ASP A 371 15.59 11.34 1.62
CA ASP A 371 16.53 10.22 1.70
C ASP A 371 15.77 8.88 1.72
N TYR A 372 14.64 8.84 2.42
CA TYR A 372 13.81 7.67 2.63
C TYR A 372 12.34 7.97 2.38
N GLN A 373 11.60 7.02 1.81
CA GLN A 373 10.16 7.16 1.59
C GLN A 373 9.47 5.82 1.86
N LEU A 374 8.42 5.81 2.67
CA LEU A 374 7.53 4.67 2.82
C LEU A 374 6.09 5.12 2.68
N SER A 375 5.28 4.39 1.92
CA SER A 375 3.85 4.66 1.84
C SER A 375 3.05 3.39 1.55
N ASN A 376 1.79 3.39 1.99
CA ASN A 376 0.75 2.45 1.57
C ASN A 376 -0.39 3.22 0.89
N PRO A 377 -0.27 3.53 -0.41
CA PRO A 377 -1.28 4.29 -1.12
C PRO A 377 -2.60 3.51 -1.28
N PRO A 378 -3.74 4.18 -1.50
CA PRO A 378 -5.02 3.52 -1.71
C PRO A 378 -5.01 2.60 -2.94
N TYR A 379 -5.76 1.49 -2.86
CA TYR A 379 -5.74 0.43 -3.88
C TYR A 379 -6.87 0.60 -4.89
N GLY A 380 -6.52 0.78 -6.18
CA GLY A 380 -7.51 0.82 -7.27
C GLY A 380 -8.55 1.93 -7.12
N VAL A 381 -8.17 3.04 -6.48
CA VAL A 381 -9.02 4.21 -6.30
C VAL A 381 -8.94 5.08 -7.55
N GLU A 382 -10.09 5.60 -7.98
CA GLU A 382 -10.16 6.53 -9.09
C GLU A 382 -9.49 7.86 -8.75
N TRP A 383 -8.74 8.42 -9.68
CA TRP A 383 -8.09 9.74 -9.52
C TRP A 383 -8.83 10.85 -10.28
N LYS A 384 -10.10 10.61 -10.64
CA LYS A 384 -10.96 11.56 -11.33
C LYS A 384 -11.03 12.94 -10.63
N PRO A 385 -11.12 13.03 -9.29
CA PRO A 385 -11.11 14.32 -8.60
C PRO A 385 -9.82 15.14 -8.82
N ALA A 386 -8.67 14.46 -8.92
CA ALA A 386 -7.37 15.09 -9.14
C ALA A 386 -7.00 15.24 -10.63
N GLN A 387 -7.88 14.88 -11.57
CA GLN A 387 -7.52 14.70 -12.98
C GLN A 387 -6.88 15.95 -13.61
N GLU A 388 -7.48 17.12 -13.41
CA GLU A 388 -6.98 18.36 -14.01
C GLU A 388 -5.57 18.73 -13.52
N ALA A 389 -5.28 18.48 -12.24
CA ALA A 389 -3.97 18.73 -11.66
C ALA A 389 -2.92 17.73 -12.18
N VAL A 390 -3.30 16.45 -12.26
CA VAL A 390 -2.46 15.37 -12.77
C VAL A 390 -2.13 15.57 -14.26
N GLU A 391 -3.11 15.91 -15.10
CA GLU A 391 -2.89 16.17 -16.52
C GLU A 391 -2.02 17.42 -16.75
N ARG A 392 -2.18 18.45 -15.91
CA ARG A 392 -1.34 19.65 -15.95
C ARG A 392 0.11 19.35 -15.60
N GLU A 393 0.34 18.50 -14.60
CA GLU A 393 1.68 18.01 -14.25
C GLU A 393 2.27 17.12 -15.35
N HIS A 394 1.48 16.20 -15.91
CA HIS A 394 1.90 15.36 -17.03
C HIS A 394 2.32 16.18 -18.26
N ALA A 395 1.58 17.24 -18.59
CA ALA A 395 1.90 18.13 -19.70
C ALA A 395 3.24 18.87 -19.55
N LYS A 396 3.85 18.89 -18.36
CA LYS A 396 5.21 19.42 -18.13
C LYS A 396 6.31 18.43 -18.55
N GLY A 397 5.97 17.21 -18.97
CA GLY A 397 6.93 16.18 -19.34
C GLY A 397 7.88 15.84 -18.18
N ALA A 398 9.18 15.79 -18.46
CA ALA A 398 10.21 15.45 -17.47
C ALA A 398 10.31 16.41 -16.27
N ALA A 399 9.76 17.63 -16.38
CA ALA A 399 9.73 18.58 -15.27
C ALA A 399 8.53 18.38 -14.33
N GLY A 400 7.54 17.59 -14.71
CA GLY A 400 6.35 17.30 -13.91
C GLY A 400 6.42 15.92 -13.25
N ARG A 401 5.60 15.72 -12.21
CA ARG A 401 5.59 14.46 -11.44
C ARG A 401 5.12 13.26 -12.27
N PHE A 402 4.25 13.47 -13.25
CA PHE A 402 3.57 12.39 -13.98
C PHE A 402 3.99 12.30 -15.46
N GLY A 403 5.16 12.84 -15.82
CA GLY A 403 5.68 12.82 -17.19
C GLY A 403 5.70 11.44 -17.88
N PRO A 404 6.11 10.35 -17.20
CA PRO A 404 6.22 9.03 -17.84
C PRO A 404 4.93 8.43 -18.41
N GLY A 405 3.77 8.81 -17.88
CA GLY A 405 2.50 8.28 -18.37
C GLY A 405 1.37 8.49 -17.38
N LEU A 406 0.14 8.31 -17.87
CA LEU A 406 -1.08 8.39 -17.09
C LEU A 406 -1.79 7.02 -17.10
N PRO A 407 -1.98 6.36 -15.94
CA PRO A 407 -2.75 5.13 -15.89
C PRO A 407 -4.23 5.42 -16.16
N ARG A 408 -5.05 4.38 -16.34
CA ARG A 408 -6.50 4.54 -16.44
C ARG A 408 -7.06 5.36 -15.25
N ILE A 409 -8.11 6.16 -15.51
CA ILE A 409 -8.75 7.01 -14.48
C ILE A 409 -9.20 6.20 -13.25
N SER A 410 -9.61 4.95 -13.45
CA SER A 410 -10.10 4.08 -12.37
C SER A 410 -9.01 3.50 -11.46
N ASP A 411 -7.73 3.82 -11.67
CA ASP A 411 -6.63 3.29 -10.85
C ASP A 411 -5.45 4.29 -10.78
N GLY A 412 -5.37 5.04 -9.67
CA GLY A 412 -4.32 6.04 -9.45
C GLY A 412 -3.03 5.50 -8.83
N GLN A 413 -2.90 4.19 -8.58
CA GLN A 413 -1.81 3.68 -7.75
C GLN A 413 -0.40 3.97 -8.32
N MET A 414 -0.25 3.93 -9.65
CA MET A 414 1.04 4.24 -10.29
C MET A 414 1.37 5.74 -10.27
N LEU A 415 0.39 6.64 -10.05
CA LEU A 415 0.67 8.06 -9.87
C LEU A 415 1.37 8.34 -8.53
N PHE A 416 0.99 7.64 -7.45
CA PHE A 416 1.72 7.71 -6.19
C PHE A 416 3.15 7.18 -6.30
N GLN A 417 3.37 6.16 -7.15
CA GLN A 417 4.70 5.66 -7.45
C GLN A 417 5.56 6.74 -8.14
N LEU A 418 5.01 7.40 -9.16
CA LEU A 418 5.68 8.51 -9.83
C LEU A 418 5.93 9.71 -8.90
N ASN A 419 4.97 10.04 -8.02
CA ASN A 419 5.17 11.10 -7.02
C ASN A 419 6.35 10.76 -6.11
N ALA A 420 6.44 9.54 -5.55
CA ALA A 420 7.58 9.13 -4.73
C ALA A 420 8.91 9.20 -5.50
N ILE A 421 8.94 8.77 -6.76
CA ILE A 421 10.13 8.87 -7.62
C ILE A 421 10.57 10.32 -7.82
N SER A 422 9.62 11.23 -8.07
CA SER A 422 9.90 12.67 -8.24
C SER A 422 10.50 13.33 -6.99
N LYS A 423 10.32 12.70 -5.82
CA LYS A 423 10.77 13.19 -4.51
C LYS A 423 12.08 12.57 -4.03
N MET A 424 12.71 11.66 -4.77
CA MET A 424 14.02 11.14 -4.38
C MET A 424 15.07 12.25 -4.39
N ARG A 425 15.94 12.28 -3.36
CA ARG A 425 17.15 13.09 -3.44
C ARG A 425 17.97 12.69 -4.67
N PRO A 426 18.50 13.64 -5.46
CA PRO A 426 19.40 13.34 -6.55
C PRO A 426 20.62 12.55 -6.05
N PHE A 427 21.06 11.58 -6.85
CA PHE A 427 22.31 10.86 -6.62
C PHE A 427 23.37 11.40 -7.58
N ILE A 428 24.35 12.13 -7.06
CA ILE A 428 25.35 12.86 -7.85
C ILE A 428 26.73 12.54 -7.30
N ASN A 429 27.64 12.06 -8.15
CA ASN A 429 29.04 11.77 -7.79
C ASN A 429 29.21 10.85 -6.56
N GLY A 430 28.30 9.91 -6.35
CA GLY A 430 28.34 8.99 -5.21
C GLY A 430 27.72 9.54 -3.92
N GLU A 431 27.16 10.75 -3.94
CA GLU A 431 26.52 11.39 -2.79
C GLU A 431 25.01 11.58 -3.01
N GLY A 432 24.26 11.60 -1.90
CA GLY A 432 22.81 11.77 -1.90
C GLY A 432 22.08 10.47 -2.25
N GLY A 433 21.04 10.58 -3.06
CA GLY A 433 20.16 9.48 -3.44
C GLY A 433 19.03 9.20 -2.46
N GLY A 434 17.93 8.66 -2.97
CA GLY A 434 16.72 8.31 -2.22
C GLY A 434 16.38 6.83 -2.36
N ARG A 435 15.77 6.28 -1.31
CA ARG A 435 15.19 4.91 -1.31
C ARG A 435 13.71 4.99 -1.01
N ILE A 436 12.93 4.14 -1.67
CA ILE A 436 11.47 4.11 -1.58
C ILE A 436 11.03 2.69 -1.26
N GLY A 437 10.06 2.53 -0.34
CA GLY A 437 9.28 1.32 -0.15
C GLY A 437 7.78 1.61 -0.29
N LEU A 438 7.11 1.03 -1.27
CA LEU A 438 5.67 1.20 -1.48
C LEU A 438 4.93 -0.12 -1.35
N VAL A 439 3.75 -0.06 -0.74
CA VAL A 439 2.80 -1.17 -0.77
C VAL A 439 1.94 -1.06 -2.03
N HIS A 440 1.84 -2.16 -2.77
CA HIS A 440 1.03 -2.27 -3.99
C HIS A 440 0.09 -3.47 -3.92
N ASN A 441 -1.01 -3.40 -4.68
CA ASN A 441 -1.77 -4.59 -5.04
C ASN A 441 -1.13 -5.23 -6.30
N GLY A 442 -1.78 -6.23 -6.90
CA GLY A 442 -1.26 -6.86 -8.12
C GLY A 442 -1.32 -5.99 -9.40
N SER A 443 -2.07 -4.88 -9.43
CA SER A 443 -2.35 -4.12 -10.66
C SER A 443 -1.08 -3.53 -11.31
N PRO A 444 -0.18 -2.85 -10.57
CA PRO A 444 1.02 -2.25 -11.16
C PRO A 444 1.98 -3.24 -11.81
N LEU A 445 1.89 -4.54 -11.47
CA LEU A 445 2.78 -5.57 -12.01
C LEU A 445 2.55 -5.83 -13.51
N PHE A 446 1.30 -5.80 -14.00
CA PHE A 446 0.98 -6.31 -15.34
C PHE A 446 -0.14 -5.56 -16.07
N THR A 447 -0.82 -4.62 -15.44
CA THR A 447 -1.91 -3.88 -16.09
C THR A 447 -1.38 -2.99 -17.21
N GLY A 448 -2.14 -2.87 -18.29
CA GLY A 448 -1.82 -1.98 -19.41
C GLY A 448 -1.08 -2.72 -20.52
N ASP A 449 -1.51 -2.47 -21.74
CA ASP A 449 -0.91 -3.00 -22.97
C ASP A 449 0.37 -2.23 -23.34
N ALA A 450 1.16 -2.73 -24.29
CA ALA A 450 2.34 -2.02 -24.79
C ALA A 450 1.98 -0.59 -25.27
N GLY A 451 2.76 0.41 -24.87
CA GLY A 451 2.49 1.82 -25.15
C GLY A 451 1.37 2.48 -24.32
N SER A 452 0.68 1.74 -23.45
CA SER A 452 -0.27 2.34 -22.50
C SER A 452 0.45 3.01 -21.32
N GLY A 453 -0.22 3.94 -20.64
CA GLY A 453 0.38 4.68 -19.53
C GLY A 453 0.92 3.78 -18.42
N GLU A 454 0.22 2.71 -18.03
CA GLU A 454 0.75 1.77 -17.03
C GLU A 454 2.02 1.04 -17.52
N SER A 455 2.09 0.67 -18.80
CA SER A 455 3.29 0.07 -19.39
C SER A 455 4.44 1.07 -19.46
N GLU A 456 4.20 2.31 -19.88
CA GLU A 456 5.24 3.35 -19.99
C GLU A 456 5.79 3.77 -18.62
N ILE A 457 4.96 3.76 -17.57
CA ILE A 457 5.45 3.98 -16.21
C ILE A 457 6.39 2.85 -15.78
N ARG A 458 6.03 1.59 -16.02
CA ARG A 458 6.92 0.45 -15.73
C ARG A 458 8.22 0.54 -16.55
N ARG A 459 8.10 0.86 -17.84
CA ARG A 459 9.23 1.08 -18.74
C ARG A 459 10.18 2.12 -18.17
N TYR A 460 9.66 3.28 -17.79
CA TYR A 460 10.44 4.36 -17.19
C TYR A 460 11.17 3.91 -15.92
N ILE A 461 10.50 3.22 -15.01
CA ILE A 461 11.09 2.71 -13.75
C ILE A 461 12.23 1.74 -14.02
N LEU A 462 12.05 0.84 -14.99
CA LEU A 462 13.02 -0.19 -15.33
C LEU A 462 14.20 0.38 -16.13
N GLU A 463 13.96 1.24 -17.12
CA GLU A 463 15.02 1.86 -17.94
C GLU A 463 15.92 2.78 -17.12
N HIS A 464 15.39 3.43 -16.07
CA HIS A 464 16.19 4.22 -15.13
C HIS A 464 16.82 3.38 -14.02
N ASP A 465 16.64 2.05 -14.06
CA ASP A 465 17.16 1.10 -13.08
C ASP A 465 16.74 1.45 -11.63
N TYR A 466 15.52 1.97 -11.45
CA TYR A 466 15.02 2.35 -10.12
C TYR A 466 14.52 1.15 -9.31
N LEU A 467 13.86 0.17 -9.92
CA LEU A 467 13.26 -0.97 -9.22
C LEU A 467 14.31 -1.94 -8.68
N ASP A 468 14.49 -2.02 -7.37
CA ASP A 468 15.51 -2.86 -6.72
C ASP A 468 14.97 -4.24 -6.34
N ALA A 469 13.82 -4.29 -5.67
CA ALA A 469 13.21 -5.54 -5.26
C ALA A 469 11.68 -5.48 -5.18
N ILE A 470 11.03 -6.64 -5.34
CA ILE A 470 9.60 -6.83 -5.07
C ILE A 470 9.43 -8.02 -4.12
N VAL A 471 8.75 -7.81 -3.00
CA VAL A 471 8.40 -8.85 -2.03
C VAL A 471 6.90 -9.13 -2.09
N ALA A 472 6.49 -10.35 -2.48
CA ALA A 472 5.11 -10.78 -2.41
C ALA A 472 4.76 -11.27 -1.00
N LEU A 473 3.76 -10.66 -0.38
CA LEU A 473 3.37 -10.93 1.01
C LEU A 473 2.26 -12.00 1.09
N PRO A 474 2.08 -12.65 2.26
CA PRO A 474 0.94 -13.52 2.49
C PRO A 474 -0.40 -12.81 2.29
N THR A 475 -1.37 -13.52 1.71
CA THR A 475 -2.78 -13.11 1.80
C THR A 475 -3.24 -13.18 3.25
N ASP A 476 -4.34 -12.48 3.57
CA ASP A 476 -4.90 -12.39 4.92
C ASP A 476 -3.90 -11.82 5.96
N MET A 477 -2.93 -11.00 5.54
CA MET A 477 -2.01 -10.30 6.45
C MET A 477 -2.45 -8.85 6.76
N PHE A 478 -3.30 -8.27 5.91
CA PHE A 478 -3.88 -6.93 6.09
C PHE A 478 -5.27 -7.02 6.71
N TYR A 479 -5.63 -6.05 7.55
CA TYR A 479 -6.90 -6.06 8.30
C TYR A 479 -8.14 -6.00 7.41
N ASN A 480 -8.05 -5.28 6.28
CA ASN A 480 -9.22 -4.91 5.48
C ASN A 480 -9.30 -5.67 4.13
N THR A 481 -8.27 -6.46 3.76
CA THR A 481 -8.22 -7.18 2.47
C THR A 481 -7.48 -8.51 2.54
N ASN A 482 -7.92 -9.44 1.68
CA ASN A 482 -7.27 -10.74 1.42
C ASN A 482 -6.57 -10.77 0.06
N ILE A 483 -6.53 -9.63 -0.65
CA ILE A 483 -5.86 -9.50 -1.94
C ILE A 483 -4.36 -9.68 -1.73
N ALA A 484 -3.67 -10.27 -2.71
CA ALA A 484 -2.22 -10.32 -2.74
C ALA A 484 -1.62 -8.90 -2.70
N THR A 485 -0.67 -8.70 -1.81
CA THR A 485 0.02 -7.43 -1.61
C THR A 485 1.50 -7.60 -1.87
N TYR A 486 2.11 -6.55 -2.41
CA TYR A 486 3.50 -6.55 -2.83
C TYR A 486 4.19 -5.33 -2.25
N LEU A 487 5.39 -5.51 -1.72
CA LEU A 487 6.27 -4.41 -1.31
C LEU A 487 7.25 -4.16 -2.45
N TRP A 488 7.20 -2.97 -3.03
CA TRP A 488 8.15 -2.56 -4.06
C TRP A 488 9.20 -1.65 -3.44
N PHE A 489 10.46 -2.01 -3.62
CA PHE A 489 11.60 -1.22 -3.19
C PHE A 489 12.28 -0.62 -4.42
N MET A 490 12.52 0.68 -4.38
CA MET A 490 13.20 1.42 -5.45
C MET A 490 14.34 2.26 -4.88
N SER A 491 15.37 2.47 -5.69
CA SER A 491 16.53 3.29 -5.33
C SER A 491 17.15 3.91 -6.58
N ASN A 492 17.50 5.20 -6.52
CA ASN A 492 18.34 5.82 -7.56
C ASN A 492 19.85 5.70 -7.27
N ARG A 493 20.21 4.99 -6.20
CA ARG A 493 21.60 4.76 -5.76
C ARG A 493 21.89 3.29 -5.50
N LYS A 494 21.38 2.40 -6.36
CA LYS A 494 21.70 0.97 -6.30
C LYS A 494 23.22 0.74 -6.29
N PRO A 495 23.73 -0.16 -5.44
CA PRO A 495 25.14 -0.55 -5.46
C PRO A 495 25.47 -1.30 -6.75
N ALA A 496 26.76 -1.35 -7.11
CA ALA A 496 27.23 -1.79 -8.42
C ALA A 496 26.79 -3.23 -8.77
N GLU A 497 26.74 -4.12 -7.78
CA GLU A 497 26.35 -5.52 -7.92
C GLU A 497 24.86 -5.73 -8.21
N ARG A 498 24.01 -4.75 -7.85
CA ARG A 498 22.55 -4.74 -8.07
C ARG A 498 22.11 -3.98 -9.33
N LYS A 499 23.05 -3.32 -10.03
CA LYS A 499 22.76 -2.59 -11.26
C LYS A 499 22.17 -3.50 -12.34
N ASP A 500 21.17 -2.97 -13.05
CA ASP A 500 20.43 -3.63 -14.13
C ASP A 500 19.77 -4.97 -13.73
N LYS A 501 19.48 -5.13 -12.42
CA LYS A 501 18.86 -6.31 -11.86
C LYS A 501 17.71 -5.94 -10.94
N VAL A 502 16.77 -6.88 -10.83
CA VAL A 502 15.63 -6.84 -9.91
C VAL A 502 15.58 -8.13 -9.13
N LEU A 503 15.42 -8.03 -7.80
CA LEU A 503 15.20 -9.16 -6.92
C LEU A 503 13.70 -9.38 -6.70
N LEU A 504 13.20 -10.57 -7.04
CA LEU A 504 11.84 -10.98 -6.69
C LEU A 504 11.89 -11.94 -5.49
N ILE A 505 11.13 -11.66 -4.44
CA ILE A 505 11.03 -12.49 -3.23
C ILE A 505 9.59 -12.95 -3.03
N ASP A 506 9.33 -14.23 -3.18
CA ASP A 506 8.03 -14.84 -2.88
C ASP A 506 7.98 -15.24 -1.40
N ALA A 507 7.36 -14.37 -0.59
CA ALA A 507 7.07 -14.59 0.82
C ALA A 507 5.58 -14.89 1.07
N THR A 508 4.81 -15.29 0.05
CA THR A 508 3.36 -15.56 0.18
C THR A 508 3.04 -16.68 1.18
N ASN A 509 4.00 -17.58 1.41
CA ASN A 509 3.95 -18.66 2.39
C ASN A 509 4.63 -18.35 3.74
N MET A 510 5.16 -17.14 3.94
CA MET A 510 5.84 -16.75 5.17
C MET A 510 4.86 -16.16 6.18
N GLY A 511 4.49 -16.88 7.23
CA GLY A 511 3.65 -16.33 8.29
C GLY A 511 3.17 -17.39 9.25
N VAL A 512 2.73 -16.96 10.43
CA VAL A 512 2.14 -17.81 11.46
C VAL A 512 0.67 -17.48 11.64
N LEU A 513 -0.16 -18.49 11.89
CA LEU A 513 -1.58 -18.34 12.13
C LEU A 513 -1.81 -17.66 13.49
N MET A 514 -2.58 -16.58 13.47
CA MET A 514 -2.94 -15.85 14.69
C MET A 514 -3.93 -16.64 15.54
N LYS A 515 -3.82 -16.52 16.87
CA LYS A 515 -4.78 -17.13 17.81
C LYS A 515 -6.19 -16.56 17.68
N LYS A 516 -6.29 -15.28 17.31
CA LYS A 516 -7.54 -14.56 17.09
C LYS A 516 -7.38 -13.70 15.84
N ASN A 517 -8.33 -13.85 14.91
CA ASN A 517 -8.36 -13.01 13.71
C ASN A 517 -8.67 -11.56 14.08
N LEU A 518 -8.11 -10.63 13.31
CA LEU A 518 -8.34 -9.19 13.44
C LEU A 518 -8.88 -8.67 12.11
N GLY A 519 -10.19 -8.46 12.04
CA GLY A 519 -10.87 -8.29 10.76
C GLY A 519 -10.58 -9.47 9.83
N LYS A 520 -9.98 -9.18 8.68
CA LYS A 520 -9.52 -10.20 7.73
C LYS A 520 -8.09 -10.70 7.96
N LYS A 521 -7.31 -10.05 8.86
CA LYS A 521 -5.96 -10.50 9.19
C LYS A 521 -6.01 -11.81 9.99
N ARG A 522 -5.39 -12.84 9.43
CA ARG A 522 -5.27 -14.20 9.99
C ARG A 522 -3.83 -14.64 10.15
N PHE A 523 -2.92 -14.07 9.36
CA PHE A 523 -1.49 -14.36 9.43
C PHE A 523 -0.70 -13.14 9.89
N GLU A 524 0.37 -13.40 10.63
CA GLU A 524 1.37 -12.40 11.00
C GLU A 524 2.77 -12.88 10.65
N LEU A 525 3.67 -11.95 10.31
CA LEU A 525 5.09 -12.24 10.17
C LEU A 525 5.72 -12.26 11.57
N SER A 526 6.13 -13.44 12.01
CA SER A 526 6.98 -13.56 13.20
C SER A 526 8.37 -12.96 12.95
N ASP A 527 9.11 -12.67 14.02
CA ASP A 527 10.49 -12.16 13.94
C ASP A 527 11.39 -13.04 13.05
N ASP A 528 11.24 -14.36 13.11
CA ASP A 528 11.96 -15.29 12.23
C ASP A 528 11.55 -15.14 10.76
N CYS A 529 10.27 -14.90 10.47
CA CYS A 529 9.83 -14.62 9.10
C CYS A 529 10.44 -13.32 8.60
N GLN A 530 10.36 -12.24 9.37
CA GLN A 530 10.89 -10.93 9.00
C GLN A 530 12.39 -11.00 8.76
N ARG A 531 13.15 -11.55 9.72
CA ARG A 531 14.61 -11.74 9.60
C ARG A 531 14.99 -12.47 8.31
N ARG A 532 14.31 -13.57 7.97
CA ARG A 532 14.60 -14.34 6.75
C ARG A 532 14.32 -13.57 5.46
N ILE A 533 13.27 -12.76 5.44
CA ILE A 533 12.94 -11.92 4.27
C ILE A 533 13.97 -10.79 4.14
N VAL A 534 14.39 -10.19 5.25
CA VAL A 534 15.46 -9.17 5.25
C VAL A 534 16.79 -9.78 4.81
N GLU A 535 17.18 -10.94 5.32
CA GLU A 535 18.36 -11.69 4.88
C GLU A 535 18.31 -12.00 3.38
N ALA A 536 17.14 -12.41 2.86
CA ALA A 536 16.95 -12.63 1.43
C ALA A 536 17.18 -11.37 0.58
N TYR A 537 16.75 -10.22 1.07
CA TYR A 537 17.01 -8.92 0.43
C TYR A 537 18.49 -8.55 0.49
N HIS A 538 19.11 -8.72 1.67
CA HIS A 538 20.52 -8.39 1.93
C HIS A 538 21.46 -9.19 1.01
N GLU A 539 21.30 -10.52 0.99
CA GLU A 539 22.11 -11.46 0.22
C GLU A 539 21.95 -11.28 -1.30
N PHE A 540 20.82 -10.72 -1.75
CA PHE A 540 20.54 -10.43 -3.16
C PHE A 540 20.86 -11.60 -4.09
N SER A 541 20.40 -12.80 -3.74
CA SER A 541 20.70 -14.04 -4.46
C SER A 541 19.48 -14.94 -4.60
N ALA A 542 19.52 -15.85 -5.56
CA ALA A 542 18.42 -16.80 -5.80
C ALA A 542 18.49 -17.98 -4.83
N PHE A 543 17.36 -18.37 -4.25
CA PHE A 543 17.24 -19.53 -3.38
C PHE A 543 15.80 -20.04 -3.29
N ASP A 544 15.62 -21.25 -2.74
CA ASP A 544 14.32 -21.83 -2.35
C ASP A 544 14.48 -22.48 -0.98
N TRP A 545 13.85 -21.87 0.03
CA TRP A 545 13.91 -22.31 1.42
C TRP A 545 12.52 -22.72 1.91
N LYS A 546 12.45 -23.81 2.67
CA LYS A 546 11.20 -24.32 3.26
C LYS A 546 11.45 -24.89 4.65
N ASP A 547 10.49 -24.72 5.56
CA ASP A 547 10.50 -25.39 6.86
C ASP A 547 10.44 -26.92 6.69
N GLN A 548 11.15 -27.65 7.57
CA GLN A 548 11.06 -29.11 7.63
C GLN A 548 9.74 -29.61 8.26
N ALA A 549 9.13 -28.80 9.13
CA ALA A 549 7.89 -29.11 9.82
C ALA A 549 7.03 -27.84 9.99
N PRO A 550 5.70 -27.95 10.15
CA PRO A 550 4.85 -26.77 10.34
C PRO A 550 5.20 -25.97 11.60
N ILE A 551 5.33 -24.65 11.46
CA ILE A 551 5.51 -23.70 12.57
C ILE A 551 4.34 -22.73 12.54
N GLY A 552 3.68 -22.53 13.70
CA GLY A 552 2.52 -21.63 13.78
C GLY A 552 1.38 -22.01 12.83
N GLY A 553 1.17 -23.31 12.59
CA GLY A 553 0.08 -23.82 11.75
C GLY A 553 0.32 -23.79 10.23
N ARG A 554 1.53 -23.42 9.76
CA ARG A 554 1.89 -23.43 8.33
C ARG A 554 3.29 -24.00 8.11
N VAL A 555 3.51 -24.68 6.99
CA VAL A 555 4.87 -24.95 6.50
C VAL A 555 5.31 -23.71 5.71
N ARG A 556 6.23 -22.93 6.27
CA ARG A 556 6.66 -21.68 5.63
C ARG A 556 7.61 -21.98 4.49
N GLN A 557 7.54 -21.16 3.45
CA GLN A 557 8.42 -21.23 2.29
C GLN A 557 8.76 -19.81 1.82
N LEU A 558 10.03 -19.61 1.47
CA LEU A 558 10.56 -18.36 0.94
C LEU A 558 11.38 -18.68 -0.30
N LYS A 559 11.08 -18.01 -1.41
CA LYS A 559 11.85 -18.16 -2.65
C LYS A 559 12.35 -16.81 -3.12
N ALA A 560 13.50 -16.79 -3.76
CA ALA A 560 14.03 -15.59 -4.38
C ALA A 560 14.59 -15.86 -5.78
N LYS A 561 14.47 -14.88 -6.67
CA LYS A 561 15.08 -14.86 -8.00
C LYS A 561 15.67 -13.49 -8.28
N VAL A 562 16.88 -13.46 -8.83
CA VAL A 562 17.51 -12.25 -9.36
C VAL A 562 17.41 -12.31 -10.87
N LEU A 563 16.75 -11.32 -11.47
CA LEU A 563 16.51 -11.27 -12.91
C LEU A 563 17.12 -9.98 -13.48
N PRO A 564 17.71 -10.03 -14.70
CA PRO A 564 18.15 -8.81 -15.37
C PRO A 564 16.92 -7.95 -15.71
N THR A 565 17.06 -6.63 -15.67
CA THR A 565 15.99 -5.68 -15.98
C THR A 565 15.35 -5.94 -17.35
N SER A 566 16.15 -6.35 -18.35
CA SER A 566 15.66 -6.71 -19.70
C SER A 566 14.70 -7.90 -19.73
N HIS A 567 14.62 -8.70 -18.66
CA HIS A 567 13.69 -9.83 -18.55
C HIS A 567 12.22 -9.40 -18.57
N PHE A 568 11.93 -8.18 -18.11
CA PHE A 568 10.57 -7.66 -17.97
C PHE A 568 10.06 -6.96 -19.23
N PHE A 569 10.88 -6.89 -20.28
CA PHE A 569 10.56 -6.22 -21.53
C PHE A 569 10.14 -7.23 -22.60
N TYR A 570 9.11 -6.86 -23.34
CA TYR A 570 8.69 -7.54 -24.55
C TYR A 570 8.41 -6.52 -25.65
N ARG A 571 8.36 -7.01 -26.88
CA ARG A 571 7.97 -6.24 -28.06
C ARG A 571 6.69 -6.81 -28.60
N LYS A 572 5.62 -6.00 -28.57
CA LYS A 572 4.33 -6.37 -29.13
C LYS A 572 4.34 -6.10 -30.63
N VAL A 573 4.20 -7.15 -31.42
CA VAL A 573 4.11 -7.04 -32.88
C VAL A 573 2.73 -7.48 -33.35
N THR A 574 2.15 -6.73 -34.29
CA THR A 574 0.88 -7.12 -34.91
C THR A 574 1.13 -8.11 -36.02
N ILE A 575 0.47 -9.26 -35.96
CA ILE A 575 0.49 -10.28 -37.01
C ILE A 575 -0.75 -10.10 -37.88
N GLU A 576 -0.52 -9.86 -39.16
CA GLU A 576 -1.58 -9.71 -40.15
C GLU A 576 -1.73 -11.02 -40.92
N ARG A 577 -2.97 -11.29 -41.30
CA ARG A 577 -3.33 -12.46 -42.11
C ARG A 577 -4.12 -12.00 -43.32
N PRO A 578 -3.99 -12.71 -44.46
CA PRO A 578 -4.61 -12.26 -45.69
C PRO A 578 -6.12 -12.39 -45.62
N LEU A 579 -6.80 -11.34 -46.08
CA LEU A 579 -8.23 -11.33 -46.32
C LEU A 579 -8.56 -12.28 -47.47
N ARG A 580 -9.46 -13.23 -47.20
CA ARG A 580 -9.98 -14.18 -48.19
C ARG A 580 -11.48 -14.04 -48.28
N LEU A 581 -11.95 -13.56 -49.42
CA LEU A 581 -13.37 -13.34 -49.68
C LEU A 581 -13.83 -14.20 -50.85
N ARG A 582 -14.87 -14.97 -50.62
CA ARG A 582 -15.75 -15.38 -51.72
C ARG A 582 -16.77 -14.27 -51.97
N TYR A 583 -17.14 -14.06 -53.22
CA TYR A 583 -18.12 -13.05 -53.61
C TYR A 583 -19.39 -13.77 -54.03
N GLU A 584 -20.46 -13.59 -53.26
CA GLU A 584 -21.78 -14.16 -53.56
C GLU A 584 -22.64 -13.10 -54.25
N LEU A 585 -22.63 -13.02 -55.58
CA LEU A 585 -23.51 -12.13 -56.31
C LEU A 585 -24.93 -12.74 -56.36
N THR A 586 -25.67 -12.66 -55.25
CA THR A 586 -27.04 -13.17 -55.12
C THR A 586 -28.00 -12.07 -54.63
N ALA A 587 -29.28 -12.21 -54.95
CA ALA A 587 -30.31 -11.29 -54.48
C ALA A 587 -30.40 -11.29 -52.95
N GLU A 588 -30.22 -12.45 -52.32
CA GLU A 588 -30.20 -12.65 -50.87
C GLU A 588 -29.07 -11.87 -50.21
N ARG A 589 -27.84 -11.98 -50.74
CA ARG A 589 -26.67 -11.27 -50.19
C ARG A 589 -26.82 -9.76 -50.37
N LYS A 590 -27.36 -9.32 -51.50
CA LYS A 590 -27.70 -7.91 -51.73
C LYS A 590 -28.69 -7.41 -50.68
N GLN A 591 -29.77 -8.15 -50.39
CA GLN A 591 -30.75 -7.75 -49.37
C GLN A 591 -30.10 -7.64 -47.98
N ALA A 592 -29.21 -8.57 -47.63
CA ALA A 592 -28.45 -8.50 -46.38
C ALA A 592 -27.54 -7.25 -46.32
N TRP A 593 -26.91 -6.88 -47.44
CA TRP A 593 -26.12 -5.65 -47.52
C TRP A 593 -26.97 -4.38 -47.44
N VAL A 594 -28.13 -4.34 -48.08
CA VAL A 594 -29.09 -3.23 -47.94
C VAL A 594 -29.50 -3.06 -46.48
N ALA A 595 -29.80 -4.16 -45.79
CA ALA A 595 -30.17 -4.14 -44.38
C ALA A 595 -29.04 -3.57 -43.51
N SER A 596 -27.77 -3.88 -43.80
CA SER A 596 -26.63 -3.35 -43.04
C SER A 596 -26.33 -1.87 -43.29
N LEU A 597 -26.78 -1.32 -44.42
CA LEU A 597 -26.63 0.10 -44.78
C LEU A 597 -27.78 0.99 -44.30
N THR A 598 -28.87 0.39 -43.81
CA THR A 598 -30.06 1.12 -43.40
C THR A 598 -29.84 1.77 -42.03
N ASN A 599 -29.91 3.11 -41.96
CA ASN A 599 -29.74 3.84 -40.70
C ASN A 599 -30.97 3.72 -39.77
N LYS A 600 -30.89 4.24 -38.53
CA LYS A 600 -32.01 4.26 -37.55
C LYS A 600 -33.31 4.92 -38.06
N LYS A 601 -33.28 5.66 -39.18
CA LYS A 601 -34.45 6.29 -39.83
C LYS A 601 -34.96 5.52 -41.06
N GLY A 602 -34.45 4.32 -41.33
CA GLY A 602 -34.95 3.47 -42.42
C GLY A 602 -34.53 3.91 -43.83
N SER A 603 -33.52 4.79 -43.96
CA SER A 603 -33.08 5.33 -45.26
C SER A 603 -31.66 4.89 -45.59
N THR A 604 -31.45 4.50 -46.85
CA THR A 604 -30.13 4.18 -47.40
C THR A 604 -29.48 5.45 -47.97
N PRO A 605 -28.20 5.77 -47.65
CA PRO A 605 -27.50 6.92 -48.22
C PRO A 605 -27.54 6.94 -49.76
N ILE A 606 -27.68 8.12 -50.37
CA ILE A 606 -27.80 8.30 -51.84
C ILE A 606 -26.62 7.64 -52.60
N GLU A 607 -25.41 7.74 -52.05
CA GLU A 607 -24.22 7.11 -52.64
C GLU A 607 -24.30 5.58 -52.67
N ALA A 608 -24.94 4.97 -51.66
CA ALA A 608 -25.18 3.53 -51.61
C ALA A 608 -26.33 3.09 -52.54
N GLN A 609 -27.32 3.94 -52.80
CA GLN A 609 -28.42 3.63 -53.74
C GLN A 609 -27.89 3.41 -55.17
N ASN A 610 -26.94 4.23 -55.61
CA ASN A 610 -26.30 4.07 -56.92
C ASN A 610 -25.51 2.77 -57.05
N LEU A 611 -24.84 2.36 -55.97
CA LEU A 611 -24.09 1.10 -55.90
C LEU A 611 -25.01 -0.12 -55.86
N LEU A 612 -26.13 -0.04 -55.13
CA LEU A 612 -27.14 -1.09 -55.07
C LEU A 612 -27.85 -1.29 -56.41
N ALA A 613 -28.15 -0.20 -57.12
CA ALA A 613 -28.75 -0.26 -58.46
C ALA A 613 -27.76 -0.86 -59.48
N LEU A 614 -26.47 -0.56 -59.36
CA LEU A 614 -25.44 -1.22 -60.17
C LEU A 614 -25.39 -2.72 -59.86
N ALA A 615 -25.49 -3.10 -58.59
CA ALA A 615 -25.48 -4.50 -58.18
C ALA A 615 -26.68 -5.31 -58.72
N ASP A 616 -27.89 -4.73 -58.77
CA ASP A 616 -29.05 -5.36 -59.41
C ASP A 616 -28.77 -5.72 -60.87
N ARG A 617 -28.19 -4.77 -61.61
CA ARG A 617 -27.85 -4.95 -63.02
C ARG A 617 -26.77 -6.01 -63.22
N LEU A 618 -25.80 -6.08 -62.30
CA LEU A 618 -24.77 -7.12 -62.30
C LEU A 618 -25.38 -8.51 -62.07
N ILE A 619 -26.29 -8.65 -61.09
CA ILE A 619 -26.96 -9.92 -60.78
C ILE A 619 -27.88 -10.35 -61.94
N GLU A 620 -28.67 -9.44 -62.51
CA GLU A 620 -29.55 -9.73 -63.65
C GLU A 620 -28.77 -10.25 -64.86
N ARG A 621 -27.59 -9.68 -65.11
CA ARG A 621 -26.80 -9.97 -66.31
C ARG A 621 -25.86 -11.18 -66.18
N LEU A 622 -25.21 -11.33 -65.03
CA LEU A 622 -24.29 -12.45 -64.77
C LEU A 622 -25.02 -13.69 -64.23
N GLY A 623 -26.27 -13.52 -63.80
CA GLY A 623 -26.99 -14.51 -62.99
C GLY A 623 -26.46 -14.55 -61.56
N GLU A 624 -27.18 -15.28 -60.70
CA GLU A 624 -26.69 -15.53 -59.35
C GLU A 624 -25.46 -16.43 -59.39
N LYS A 625 -24.32 -15.91 -58.94
CA LYS A 625 -23.04 -16.61 -59.04
C LYS A 625 -22.17 -16.36 -57.83
N THR A 626 -21.45 -17.39 -57.41
CA THR A 626 -20.44 -17.30 -56.36
C THR A 626 -19.04 -17.41 -56.97
N TYR A 627 -18.16 -16.51 -56.57
CA TYR A 627 -16.77 -16.46 -57.01
C TYR A 627 -15.84 -16.71 -55.83
N LEU A 628 -14.78 -17.48 -56.03
CA LEU A 628 -13.76 -17.74 -55.01
C LEU A 628 -12.55 -16.79 -55.11
N SER A 629 -12.51 -15.92 -56.12
CA SER A 629 -11.41 -14.96 -56.29
C SER A 629 -11.87 -13.62 -56.85
N THR A 630 -11.13 -12.57 -56.49
CA THR A 630 -11.35 -11.21 -57.01
C THR A 630 -11.09 -11.16 -58.54
N GLU A 631 -10.11 -11.92 -59.02
CA GLU A 631 -9.76 -12.01 -60.45
C GLU A 631 -10.91 -12.59 -61.27
N ALA A 632 -11.60 -13.62 -60.77
CA ALA A 632 -12.73 -14.24 -61.45
C ALA A 632 -13.93 -13.27 -61.55
N VAL A 633 -14.21 -12.53 -60.48
CA VAL A 633 -15.21 -11.45 -60.51
C VAL A 633 -14.82 -10.40 -61.54
N LEU A 634 -13.56 -9.95 -61.53
CA LEU A 634 -13.08 -8.94 -62.48
C LEU A 634 -13.06 -9.42 -63.93
N THR A 635 -12.81 -10.70 -64.17
CA THR A 635 -12.83 -11.29 -65.51
C THR A 635 -14.24 -11.26 -66.06
N ASP A 636 -15.23 -11.71 -65.29
CA ASP A 636 -16.63 -11.63 -65.69
C ASP A 636 -17.09 -10.17 -65.87
N LEU A 637 -16.68 -9.26 -64.98
CA LEU A 637 -16.99 -7.82 -65.11
C LEU A 637 -16.30 -7.15 -66.31
N LYS A 638 -15.11 -7.61 -66.73
CA LYS A 638 -14.42 -7.13 -67.94
C LYS A 638 -14.99 -7.76 -69.21
N ALA A 639 -15.44 -9.01 -69.12
CA ALA A 639 -16.11 -9.74 -70.19
C ALA A 639 -17.57 -9.28 -70.40
N MET A 640 -18.15 -8.57 -69.41
CA MET A 640 -19.30 -7.68 -69.62
C MET A 640 -18.86 -6.56 -70.57
N ASP A 641 -19.03 -6.88 -71.85
CA ASP A 641 -18.64 -6.22 -73.08
C ASP A 641 -18.66 -4.67 -73.06
N ALA A 642 -17.89 -4.05 -73.94
CA ALA A 642 -17.94 -2.62 -74.27
C ALA A 642 -19.39 -2.13 -74.51
N THR A 643 -20.27 -3.05 -74.90
CA THR A 643 -21.73 -2.91 -75.04
C THR A 643 -22.46 -2.50 -73.75
N PHE A 644 -22.17 -3.05 -72.56
CA PHE A 644 -22.81 -2.61 -71.30
C PHE A 644 -22.43 -1.17 -70.94
N VAL A 645 -21.16 -0.81 -71.16
CA VAL A 645 -20.66 0.57 -70.96
C VAL A 645 -21.31 1.53 -71.97
N CYS A 646 -21.49 1.10 -73.22
CA CYS A 646 -22.17 1.86 -74.27
C CYS A 646 -23.68 2.01 -74.01
N GLU A 647 -24.36 0.98 -73.53
CA GLU A 647 -25.79 0.99 -73.17
C GLU A 647 -26.07 1.91 -71.98
N GLU A 648 -25.26 1.84 -70.91
CA GLU A 648 -25.39 2.75 -69.78
C GLU A 648 -25.08 4.19 -70.19
N LYS A 649 -24.09 4.41 -71.07
CA LYS A 649 -23.82 5.72 -71.68
C LYS A 649 -25.00 6.23 -72.51
N ALA A 650 -25.66 5.36 -73.28
CA ALA A 650 -26.86 5.69 -74.07
C ALA A 650 -28.09 5.97 -73.18
N ALA A 651 -28.19 5.31 -72.02
CA ALA A 651 -29.22 5.54 -71.00
C ALA A 651 -28.93 6.74 -70.07
N GLY A 652 -27.97 7.60 -70.44
CA GLY A 652 -27.63 8.84 -69.71
C GLY A 652 -26.77 8.64 -68.45
N ARG A 653 -26.17 7.45 -68.27
CA ARG A 653 -25.39 7.07 -67.08
C ARG A 653 -23.98 6.56 -67.48
N PRO A 654 -23.06 7.44 -67.91
CA PRO A 654 -21.76 7.01 -68.44
C PRO A 654 -20.88 6.31 -67.38
N LEU A 655 -20.52 5.05 -67.61
CA LEU A 655 -19.48 4.33 -66.88
C LEU A 655 -18.15 4.42 -67.64
N LYS A 656 -17.00 4.60 -66.97
CA LYS A 656 -15.68 4.48 -67.62
C LYS A 656 -15.20 3.03 -67.50
N ALA A 657 -14.53 2.48 -68.51
CA ALA A 657 -13.97 1.12 -68.44
C ALA A 657 -12.97 0.94 -67.26
N THR A 658 -12.30 2.03 -66.84
CA THR A 658 -11.45 2.10 -65.65
C THR A 658 -12.23 2.21 -64.32
N ALA A 659 -13.55 2.43 -64.36
CA ALA A 659 -14.39 2.63 -63.16
C ALA A 659 -14.59 1.34 -62.33
N PHE A 660 -14.41 0.16 -62.94
CA PHE A 660 -14.52 -1.14 -62.24
C PHE A 660 -13.37 -1.46 -61.29
N LYS A 661 -12.31 -0.63 -61.23
CA LYS A 661 -11.10 -0.95 -60.46
C LYS A 661 -11.08 -0.43 -59.01
N GLY A 662 -11.74 0.69 -58.71
CA GLY A 662 -11.64 1.31 -57.37
C GLY A 662 -12.91 1.11 -56.55
N LYS A 663 -13.81 2.09 -56.62
CA LYS A 663 -15.04 2.15 -55.79
C LYS A 663 -15.99 0.98 -55.98
N ILE A 664 -16.04 0.39 -57.18
CA ILE A 664 -16.90 -0.77 -57.46
C ILE A 664 -16.34 -2.04 -56.80
N LEU A 665 -15.03 -2.27 -56.85
CA LEU A 665 -14.40 -3.39 -56.15
C LEU A 665 -14.56 -3.28 -54.64
N ASP A 666 -14.38 -2.07 -54.08
CA ASP A 666 -14.62 -1.82 -52.66
C ASP A 666 -16.09 -2.08 -52.28
N ALA A 667 -17.03 -1.66 -53.12
CA ALA A 667 -18.46 -1.94 -52.93
C ALA A 667 -18.78 -3.44 -53.05
N LEU A 668 -18.19 -4.16 -54.00
CA LEU A 668 -18.34 -5.61 -54.15
C LEU A 668 -17.77 -6.36 -52.94
N ARG A 669 -16.61 -5.95 -52.43
CA ARG A 669 -16.03 -6.49 -51.20
C ARG A 669 -16.93 -6.27 -49.99
N LYS A 670 -17.41 -5.04 -49.79
CA LYS A 670 -18.28 -4.68 -48.65
C LYS A 670 -19.66 -5.32 -48.72
N GLY A 671 -20.23 -5.42 -49.92
CA GLY A 671 -21.60 -5.87 -50.10
C GLY A 671 -21.77 -7.36 -50.36
N PHE A 672 -20.90 -7.91 -51.20
CA PHE A 672 -21.00 -9.30 -51.67
C PHE A 672 -19.88 -10.19 -51.16
N GLY A 673 -18.84 -9.61 -50.58
CA GLY A 673 -17.77 -10.36 -49.92
C GLY A 673 -18.27 -11.10 -48.69
N VAL A 674 -17.93 -12.37 -48.61
CA VAL A 674 -18.10 -13.24 -47.45
C VAL A 674 -16.76 -13.89 -47.16
N ARG A 675 -16.31 -13.81 -45.91
CA ARG A 675 -15.07 -14.44 -45.48
C ARG A 675 -15.13 -15.95 -45.70
N ASP A 676 -14.17 -16.48 -46.46
CA ASP A 676 -14.06 -17.92 -46.72
C ASP A 676 -12.59 -18.32 -46.81
N LYS A 677 -12.20 -19.28 -45.97
CA LYS A 677 -10.83 -19.83 -45.93
C LYS A 677 -10.42 -20.52 -47.24
N LYS A 678 -11.38 -20.96 -48.05
CA LYS A 678 -11.16 -21.58 -49.36
C LYS A 678 -11.02 -20.58 -50.50
N ALA A 679 -11.35 -19.31 -50.27
CA ALA A 679 -11.21 -18.27 -51.27
C ALA A 679 -9.74 -17.84 -51.43
N GLU A 680 -9.43 -17.28 -52.60
CA GLU A 680 -8.13 -16.68 -52.89
C GLU A 680 -7.90 -15.41 -52.07
N ILE A 681 -6.63 -15.03 -51.93
CA ILE A 681 -6.22 -13.81 -51.23
C ILE A 681 -6.72 -12.59 -51.98
N VAL A 682 -7.33 -11.65 -51.26
CA VAL A 682 -7.73 -10.35 -51.78
C VAL A 682 -6.53 -9.41 -51.72
N ASN A 683 -6.14 -8.87 -52.88
CA ASN A 683 -5.05 -7.92 -52.99
C ASN A 683 -5.56 -6.47 -53.14
N ASP A 684 -4.75 -5.52 -52.69
CA ASP A 684 -4.94 -4.09 -52.96
C ASP A 684 -4.59 -3.74 -54.42
N ASP A 685 -4.78 -2.48 -54.80
CA ASP A 685 -4.49 -2.00 -56.16
C ASP A 685 -3.00 -2.08 -56.54
N LYS A 686 -2.11 -2.27 -55.56
CA LYS A 686 -0.66 -2.43 -55.74
C LYS A 686 -0.24 -3.90 -55.79
N GLY A 687 -1.18 -4.83 -55.62
CA GLY A 687 -0.92 -6.27 -55.63
C GLY A 687 -0.49 -6.84 -54.27
N ASN A 688 -0.54 -6.06 -53.19
CA ASN A 688 -0.23 -6.55 -51.84
C ASN A 688 -1.46 -7.22 -51.22
N PRO A 689 -1.29 -8.32 -50.47
CA PRO A 689 -2.36 -8.92 -49.68
C PRO A 689 -3.00 -7.89 -48.74
N MET A 690 -4.32 -7.81 -48.75
CA MET A 690 -5.06 -7.03 -47.76
C MET A 690 -5.16 -7.80 -46.45
N SER A 691 -5.08 -7.11 -45.31
CA SER A 691 -5.25 -7.71 -43.99
C SER A 691 -6.71 -8.02 -43.66
N ASP A 692 -6.98 -9.17 -43.05
CA ASP A 692 -8.26 -9.45 -42.39
C ASP A 692 -8.23 -9.01 -40.92
N SER A 693 -8.98 -7.96 -40.57
CA SER A 693 -9.08 -7.46 -39.20
C SER A 693 -9.60 -8.51 -38.21
N ASP A 694 -10.38 -9.50 -38.65
CA ASP A 694 -10.96 -10.53 -37.78
C ASP A 694 -9.96 -11.65 -37.45
N LEU A 695 -8.87 -11.75 -38.23
CA LEU A 695 -7.81 -12.73 -38.04
C LEU A 695 -6.49 -12.10 -37.59
N ARG A 696 -6.48 -10.78 -37.39
CA ARG A 696 -5.34 -10.04 -36.86
C ARG A 696 -5.06 -10.49 -35.44
N ASP A 697 -3.79 -10.75 -35.14
CA ASP A 697 -3.34 -11.16 -33.82
C ASP A 697 -2.16 -10.31 -33.35
N SER A 698 -1.72 -10.50 -32.11
CA SER A 698 -0.53 -9.87 -31.56
C SER A 698 0.38 -10.89 -30.90
N GLU A 699 1.66 -10.82 -31.22
CA GLU A 699 2.70 -11.61 -30.57
C GLU A 699 3.50 -10.74 -29.60
N TYR A 700 3.87 -11.32 -28.46
CA TYR A 700 4.58 -10.65 -27.38
C TYR A 700 5.98 -11.24 -27.28
N ILE A 701 6.92 -10.65 -28.01
CA ILE A 701 8.26 -11.24 -28.20
C ILE A 701 9.17 -10.77 -27.06
N PRO A 702 9.67 -11.66 -26.17
CA PRO A 702 10.55 -11.25 -25.07
C PRO A 702 11.86 -10.66 -25.60
N PHE A 703 12.40 -9.63 -24.93
CA PHE A 703 13.68 -9.04 -25.31
C PHE A 703 14.83 -10.04 -25.24
N SER A 704 14.76 -10.99 -24.30
CA SER A 704 15.72 -12.10 -24.20
C SER A 704 15.73 -12.99 -25.45
N PHE A 705 14.60 -13.15 -26.15
CA PHE A 705 14.54 -13.86 -27.42
C PHE A 705 15.23 -13.04 -28.52
N VAL A 706 14.89 -11.75 -28.64
CA VAL A 706 15.48 -10.85 -29.64
C VAL A 706 17.00 -10.84 -29.49
N ALA A 707 17.50 -10.52 -28.29
CA ALA A 707 18.93 -10.43 -28.01
C ALA A 707 19.70 -11.75 -28.23
N LYS A 708 19.06 -12.91 -28.05
CA LYS A 708 19.68 -14.21 -28.30
C LYS A 708 19.90 -14.49 -29.80
N HIS A 709 19.09 -13.91 -30.68
CA HIS A 709 19.12 -14.20 -32.12
C HIS A 709 19.75 -13.08 -32.94
N SER A 710 19.59 -11.81 -32.54
CA SER A 710 20.16 -10.66 -33.22
C SER A 710 20.23 -9.42 -32.31
N ASN A 711 21.24 -8.57 -32.53
CA ASN A 711 21.25 -7.22 -31.96
C ASN A 711 20.35 -6.24 -32.73
N ASP A 712 19.86 -6.64 -33.90
CA ASP A 712 18.86 -5.91 -34.68
C ASP A 712 17.45 -6.45 -34.35
N VAL A 713 16.57 -5.56 -33.88
CA VAL A 713 15.20 -5.91 -33.49
C VAL A 713 14.41 -6.48 -34.67
N ALA A 714 14.58 -5.94 -35.89
CA ALA A 714 13.86 -6.44 -37.05
C ALA A 714 14.22 -7.91 -37.33
N ALA A 715 15.51 -8.23 -37.35
CA ALA A 715 15.98 -9.60 -37.50
C ALA A 715 15.53 -10.52 -36.35
N GLY A 716 15.47 -10.03 -35.11
CA GLY A 716 14.97 -10.81 -33.97
C GLY A 716 13.47 -11.10 -34.06
N VAL A 717 12.67 -10.12 -34.50
CA VAL A 717 11.24 -10.28 -34.78
C VAL A 717 11.02 -11.27 -35.91
N ASP A 718 11.79 -11.18 -37.00
CA ASP A 718 11.71 -12.11 -38.12
C ASP A 718 12.07 -13.54 -37.71
N ALA A 719 13.07 -13.70 -36.83
CA ALA A 719 13.46 -15.00 -36.28
C ALA A 719 12.32 -15.63 -35.44
N TYR A 720 11.69 -14.84 -34.56
CA TYR A 720 10.55 -15.30 -33.77
C TYR A 720 9.38 -15.66 -34.68
N PHE A 721 9.05 -14.77 -35.62
CA PHE A 721 7.96 -14.99 -36.57
C PHE A 721 8.16 -16.27 -37.39
N GLY A 722 9.39 -16.51 -37.86
CA GLY A 722 9.74 -17.73 -38.60
C GLY A 722 9.64 -19.01 -37.76
N ALA A 723 9.95 -18.94 -36.47
CA ALA A 723 9.96 -20.09 -35.57
C ALA A 723 8.58 -20.42 -34.98
N GLU A 724 7.84 -19.41 -34.51
CA GLU A 724 6.63 -19.60 -33.70
C GLU A 724 5.34 -19.35 -34.49
N VAL A 725 5.34 -18.45 -35.48
CA VAL A 725 4.11 -18.04 -36.18
C VAL A 725 3.95 -18.75 -37.52
N LYS A 726 4.99 -18.69 -38.36
CA LYS A 726 4.96 -19.17 -39.75
C LYS A 726 4.63 -20.69 -39.88
N PRO A 727 5.05 -21.58 -38.97
CA PRO A 727 4.66 -23.00 -39.04
C PRO A 727 3.16 -23.24 -38.89
N HIS A 728 2.47 -22.37 -38.15
CA HIS A 728 1.02 -22.44 -37.96
C HIS A 728 0.26 -21.64 -39.03
N TRP A 729 0.83 -20.51 -39.47
CA TRP A 729 0.20 -19.59 -40.43
C TRP A 729 1.18 -19.16 -41.53
N PRO A 730 1.36 -19.98 -42.59
CA PRO A 730 2.38 -19.73 -43.62
C PRO A 730 2.18 -18.46 -44.45
N ASP A 731 0.94 -17.97 -44.55
CA ASP A 731 0.56 -16.79 -45.32
C ASP A 731 0.44 -15.50 -44.48
N ALA A 732 0.76 -15.56 -43.19
CA ALA A 732 0.80 -14.39 -42.30
C ALA A 732 2.04 -13.52 -42.59
N TRP A 733 2.00 -12.27 -42.12
CA TRP A 733 3.16 -11.37 -42.09
C TRP A 733 3.13 -10.45 -40.88
N VAL A 734 4.29 -9.91 -40.50
CA VAL A 734 4.41 -8.91 -39.44
C VAL A 734 4.04 -7.53 -39.99
N ASN A 735 3.21 -6.78 -39.25
CA ASN A 735 2.93 -5.38 -39.57
C ASN A 735 4.13 -4.50 -39.19
N THR A 736 4.95 -4.14 -40.18
CA THR A 736 6.12 -3.29 -40.00
C THR A 736 5.79 -1.79 -39.94
N GLY A 737 4.53 -1.40 -40.13
CA GLY A 737 4.08 -0.01 -40.05
C GLY A 737 3.81 0.46 -38.62
N VAL A 738 3.71 -0.47 -37.66
CA VAL A 738 3.59 -0.14 -36.23
C VAL A 738 4.99 -0.16 -35.63
N VAL A 739 5.41 0.97 -35.05
CA VAL A 739 6.73 1.14 -34.44
C VAL A 739 6.60 1.78 -33.06
N ASP A 740 7.57 1.55 -32.19
CA ASP A 740 7.69 2.19 -30.89
C ASP A 740 8.05 3.67 -31.06
N GLU A 741 7.39 4.56 -30.33
CA GLU A 741 7.65 6.00 -30.45
C GLU A 741 9.04 6.41 -29.94
N SER A 742 9.60 5.67 -28.98
CA SER A 742 10.88 6.03 -28.34
C SER A 742 12.09 5.59 -29.16
N ASP A 743 12.06 4.42 -29.80
CA ASP A 743 13.19 3.90 -30.58
C ASP A 743 12.95 3.75 -32.08
N GLY A 744 11.72 3.92 -32.56
CA GLY A 744 11.37 3.85 -33.98
C GLY A 744 11.44 2.46 -34.60
N GLN A 745 11.60 1.40 -33.79
CA GLN A 745 11.73 0.02 -34.27
C GLN A 745 10.37 -0.70 -34.32
N ILE A 746 10.28 -1.77 -35.11
CA ILE A 746 9.03 -2.53 -35.37
C ILE A 746 8.39 -3.05 -34.09
N GLY A 747 7.09 -2.86 -33.94
CA GLY A 747 6.32 -3.22 -32.75
C GLY A 747 6.48 -2.20 -31.62
N VAL A 748 5.61 -2.30 -30.62
CA VAL A 748 5.60 -1.39 -29.47
C VAL A 748 6.24 -2.08 -28.27
N VAL A 749 7.08 -1.36 -27.52
CA VAL A 749 7.67 -1.92 -26.29
C VAL A 749 6.61 -1.99 -25.21
N GLY A 750 6.54 -3.14 -24.55
CA GLY A 750 5.72 -3.33 -23.37
C GLY A 750 6.55 -3.86 -22.22
N CYS A 751 6.12 -3.52 -21.00
CA CYS A 751 6.72 -4.02 -19.77
C CYS A 751 5.69 -4.80 -18.96
N GLU A 752 6.07 -5.98 -18.46
CA GLU A 752 5.28 -6.75 -17.51
C GLU A 752 6.18 -7.42 -16.45
N ILE A 753 5.71 -7.46 -15.21
CA ILE A 753 6.34 -8.18 -14.12
C ILE A 753 5.39 -9.31 -13.73
N ASN A 754 5.45 -10.41 -14.48
CA ASN A 754 4.57 -11.56 -14.22
C ASN A 754 5.08 -12.39 -13.03
N PHE A 755 4.91 -11.86 -11.82
CA PHE A 755 5.42 -12.44 -10.58
C PHE A 755 4.98 -13.91 -10.40
N ASN A 756 3.72 -14.22 -10.71
CA ASN A 756 3.19 -15.58 -10.57
C ASN A 756 3.85 -16.57 -11.54
N ARG A 757 4.10 -16.17 -12.79
CA ARG A 757 4.81 -17.00 -13.78
C ARG A 757 6.23 -17.32 -13.31
N GLU A 758 6.89 -16.39 -12.63
CA GLU A 758 8.25 -16.60 -12.14
C GLU A 758 8.34 -17.69 -11.08
N PHE A 759 7.38 -17.79 -10.16
CA PHE A 759 7.41 -18.80 -9.09
C PHE A 759 6.51 -20.01 -9.34
N TYR A 760 5.85 -20.06 -10.50
CA TYR A 760 5.01 -21.18 -10.89
C TYR A 760 5.84 -22.47 -10.99
N VAL A 761 5.44 -23.47 -10.21
CA VAL A 761 5.96 -24.84 -10.32
C VAL A 761 4.84 -25.68 -10.93
N TYR A 762 5.09 -26.29 -12.08
CA TYR A 762 4.12 -27.19 -12.69
C TYR A 762 3.94 -28.43 -11.80
N GLU A 763 2.76 -28.56 -11.21
CA GLU A 763 2.34 -29.78 -10.54
C GLU A 763 1.57 -30.63 -11.55
N ALA A 764 2.19 -31.75 -11.95
CA ALA A 764 1.51 -32.70 -12.82
C ALA A 764 0.21 -33.18 -12.15
N PRO A 765 -0.90 -33.28 -12.89
CA PRO A 765 -2.14 -33.83 -12.35
C PRO A 765 -1.87 -35.20 -11.73
N ARG A 766 -2.35 -35.40 -10.50
CA ARG A 766 -2.27 -36.71 -9.84
C ARG A 766 -2.94 -37.76 -10.72
N SER A 767 -2.37 -38.97 -10.77
CA SER A 767 -2.96 -40.05 -11.57
C SER A 767 -4.36 -40.41 -11.07
N ARG A 768 -5.22 -40.92 -11.96
CA ARG A 768 -6.58 -41.35 -11.61
C ARG A 768 -6.56 -42.43 -10.53
N GLU A 769 -5.54 -43.28 -10.55
CA GLU A 769 -5.32 -44.36 -9.60
C GLU A 769 -4.97 -43.82 -8.21
N ALA A 770 -4.13 -42.79 -8.11
CA ALA A 770 -3.78 -42.15 -6.85
C ALA A 770 -4.99 -41.46 -6.20
N ILE A 771 -5.81 -40.76 -7.01
CA ILE A 771 -7.05 -40.13 -6.55
C ILE A 771 -8.04 -41.19 -6.05
N LYS A 772 -8.21 -42.29 -6.79
CA LYS A 772 -9.11 -43.38 -6.40
C LYS A 772 -8.70 -44.00 -5.06
N HIS A 773 -7.41 -44.32 -4.89
CA HIS A 773 -6.91 -44.92 -3.64
C HIS A 773 -7.09 -43.98 -2.43
N GLU A 774 -6.94 -42.66 -2.62
CA GLU A 774 -7.21 -41.67 -1.57
C GLU A 774 -8.69 -41.58 -1.19
N ILE A 775 -9.59 -41.60 -2.19
CA ILE A 775 -11.04 -41.62 -1.97
C ILE A 775 -11.42 -42.87 -1.17
N GLU A 776 -10.95 -44.04 -1.59
CA GLU A 776 -11.18 -45.31 -0.87
C GLU A 776 -10.63 -45.26 0.57
N ALA A 777 -9.46 -44.64 0.78
CA ALA A 777 -8.89 -44.46 2.11
C ALA A 777 -9.70 -43.48 2.98
N MET A 778 -10.22 -42.39 2.40
CA MET A 778 -11.10 -41.45 3.09
C MET A 778 -12.45 -42.07 3.42
N GLU A 779 -13.06 -42.81 2.49
CA GLU A 779 -14.29 -43.58 2.73
C GLU A 779 -14.09 -44.57 3.88
N LYS A 780 -12.96 -45.27 3.90
CA LYS A 780 -12.63 -46.19 5.00
C LYS A 780 -12.52 -45.47 6.35
N ARG A 781 -11.80 -44.34 6.42
CA ARG A 781 -11.70 -43.52 7.65
C ARG A 781 -13.07 -42.98 8.08
N PHE A 782 -13.89 -42.55 7.14
CA PHE A 782 -15.25 -42.06 7.39
C PHE A 782 -16.15 -43.15 7.95
N MET A 783 -16.08 -44.36 7.39
CA MET A 783 -16.79 -45.53 7.89
C MET A 783 -16.31 -46.00 9.27
N GLU A 784 -15.00 -45.89 9.56
CA GLU A 784 -14.44 -46.14 10.88
C GLU A 784 -14.92 -45.10 11.91
N MET A 785 -14.95 -43.81 11.56
CA MET A 785 -15.53 -42.77 12.40
C MET A 785 -17.02 -43.00 12.68
N LEU A 786 -17.82 -43.36 11.68
CA LEU A 786 -19.25 -43.66 11.87
C LEU A 786 -19.48 -44.84 12.81
N LYS A 787 -18.65 -45.89 12.72
CA LYS A 787 -18.70 -47.03 13.66
C LYS A 787 -18.34 -46.63 15.09
N GLY A 788 -17.45 -45.65 15.27
CA GLY A 788 -17.07 -45.12 16.59
C GLY A 788 -18.13 -44.24 17.24
N VAL A 789 -19.09 -43.70 16.48
CA VAL A 789 -20.20 -42.86 17.00
C VAL A 789 -21.46 -43.69 17.32
N ALA A 790 -21.57 -44.89 16.77
CA ALA A 790 -22.70 -45.81 17.00
C ALA A 790 -22.42 -46.88 18.08
N GLY A 791 -21.29 -46.78 18.80
CA GLY A 791 -20.85 -47.72 19.85
C GLY A 791 -20.91 -47.15 21.25
#